data_AF-A0A1C6JNW7-F1
#
_entry.id   AF-A0A1C6JNW7-F1
#
_cell.length_a   1.000
_cell.length_b   1.000
_cell.length_c   1.000
_cell.angle_alpha   90.00
_cell.angle_beta   90.00
_cell.angle_gamma   90.00
#
_symmetry.space_group_name_H-M   'P 1'
#
loop_
_entity.id
_entity.type
_entity.pdbx_description
1 polymer ?
#
loop_
_entity_poly.entity_id
_entity_poly.type
_entity_poly.pdbx_seq_one_letter_code
_entity_poly.pdbx_strand_id
1 'polypeptide(L)'
;MLLVALGYDAEASKYQNNAMWSVNIMKDAQVAGLLNGVEGTANDTLTRDGAAQMIFNTLNAKTVTPKFQYDMGVQYLSEYVVSSTTLGYQTYGMVKVTATVTGITADGKASLSNVKPEAAATLVNEKLPVTPDMVGNAVNLYVKGTLNSDGTLNKAEKLISTSLVIGATNVLGTSTDGTSLDDLTTKLSTNKKFIAELDEKVYYFVNGESETEDDVKTAIKAGVIVELIDTDNTGKADLVKLTVKEVKTVVGEVKTKTENDVLMVAIPGVTSDSAKLTYVKASELSGYEGLAKDDVVLTVKVGNMTYIEKAASVEGVVTGIKGDTSKTYKVDGVYYAVSALAGASNSGYTDNDFKNTYTFYLDNGNNIVKAVKVTEEVVTKTAVVLDYGKISGSGIGGTNVFQAQLLFEDGTVEIVEMNKFGGKTIVASSAGKDEVNYGDIDNGSNEGKFVEYSVDKNGKYELTLVDSAEAVATDKGITSNTAKFDGTNVANANTIFLVKKGTGSNVTYTAYKGIANVPSVAQADLKGGQVVSKDGVATYVYIVADKFTGDVSAEKYTYIISAKPETVSDGNNGVDYVYSAIVDGEKTTLTADTELFKASGLYTYQTTDGVVTKAESKQDDLKKGITTISGGTLVVGADKTAYLYTDDTVFYAIDEKAGTVESVSASNISADKDVEVFVIKADKTENNTASVVFVITPAEAG
;
A
#
# COMPACT_ATOMS: atom_id res chain seq x y z
N MET A 1 -26.56 -32.16 -0.33
CA MET A 1 -27.96 -31.74 -0.04
C MET A 1 -28.57 -30.97 -1.19
N LEU A 2 -27.95 -29.89 -1.68
CA LEU A 2 -28.50 -29.07 -2.78
C LEU A 2 -28.75 -29.86 -4.08
N LEU A 3 -27.82 -30.74 -4.48
CA LEU A 3 -28.03 -31.65 -5.62
C LEU A 3 -29.21 -32.61 -5.40
N VAL A 4 -29.40 -33.11 -4.18
CA VAL A 4 -30.55 -33.97 -3.85
C VAL A 4 -31.85 -33.18 -3.94
N ALA A 5 -31.85 -31.91 -3.53
CA ALA A 5 -33.02 -31.02 -3.70
C ALA A 5 -33.33 -30.76 -5.18
N LEU A 6 -32.34 -30.81 -6.07
CA LEU A 6 -32.57 -30.79 -7.52
C LEU A 6 -33.06 -32.12 -8.07
N GLY A 7 -33.08 -33.20 -7.29
CA GLY A 7 -33.54 -34.52 -7.71
C GLY A 7 -32.43 -35.51 -8.09
N TYR A 8 -31.17 -35.19 -7.81
CA TYR A 8 -30.07 -36.16 -7.93
C TYR A 8 -30.17 -37.24 -6.85
N ASP A 9 -29.99 -38.49 -7.23
CA ASP A 9 -29.96 -39.63 -6.32
C ASP A 9 -28.56 -39.77 -5.70
N ALA A 10 -28.47 -39.66 -4.38
CA ALA A 10 -27.19 -39.64 -3.68
C ALA A 10 -26.45 -40.98 -3.71
N GLU A 11 -27.17 -42.09 -3.79
CA GLU A 11 -26.60 -43.44 -3.85
C GLU A 11 -26.17 -43.75 -5.29
N ALA A 12 -27.04 -43.50 -6.26
CA ALA A 12 -26.77 -43.78 -7.67
C ALA A 12 -25.67 -42.87 -8.26
N SER A 13 -25.59 -41.61 -7.83
CA SER A 13 -24.51 -40.69 -8.20
C SER A 13 -23.24 -40.86 -7.35
N LYS A 14 -23.20 -41.83 -6.42
CA LYS A 14 -22.03 -42.15 -5.59
C LYS A 14 -21.52 -40.95 -4.78
N TYR A 15 -22.45 -40.15 -4.24
CA TYR A 15 -22.12 -39.05 -3.33
C TYR A 15 -21.83 -39.53 -1.91
N GLN A 16 -22.12 -40.80 -1.63
CA GLN A 16 -21.89 -41.47 -0.35
C GLN A 16 -21.22 -42.82 -0.62
N ASN A 17 -20.48 -43.35 0.36
CA ASN A 17 -19.86 -44.68 0.31
C ASN A 17 -18.97 -44.93 -0.94
N ASN A 18 -18.29 -43.89 -1.44
CA ASN A 18 -17.37 -43.97 -2.57
C ASN A 18 -16.12 -43.12 -2.32
N ALA A 19 -14.93 -43.60 -2.70
CA ALA A 19 -13.68 -42.87 -2.50
C ALA A 19 -13.61 -41.53 -3.28
N MET A 20 -14.37 -41.40 -4.38
CA MET A 20 -14.43 -40.21 -5.26
C MET A 20 -15.68 -39.35 -5.02
N TRP A 21 -16.34 -39.50 -3.88
CA TRP A 21 -17.63 -38.84 -3.60
C TRP A 21 -17.59 -37.32 -3.78
N SER A 22 -16.51 -36.66 -3.33
CA SER A 22 -16.34 -35.20 -3.43
C SER A 22 -16.20 -34.74 -4.87
N VAL A 23 -15.48 -35.50 -5.71
CA VAL A 23 -15.32 -35.22 -7.13
C VAL A 23 -16.64 -35.36 -7.88
N ASN A 24 -17.45 -36.38 -7.56
CA ASN A 24 -18.77 -36.56 -8.17
C ASN A 24 -19.72 -35.43 -7.80
N ILE A 25 -19.73 -35.00 -6.53
CA ILE A 25 -20.51 -33.84 -6.09
C ILE A 25 -20.08 -32.57 -6.83
N MET A 26 -18.77 -32.29 -6.91
CA MET A 26 -18.27 -31.08 -7.56
C MET A 26 -18.60 -31.06 -9.04
N LYS A 27 -18.44 -32.19 -9.74
CA LYS A 27 -18.79 -32.32 -11.15
C LYS A 27 -20.27 -32.01 -11.39
N ASP A 28 -21.16 -32.65 -10.63
CA ASP A 28 -22.60 -32.45 -10.83
C ASP A 28 -23.06 -31.07 -10.35
N ALA A 29 -22.45 -30.52 -9.29
CA ALA A 29 -22.70 -29.14 -8.84
C ALA A 29 -22.26 -28.12 -9.89
N GLN A 30 -21.14 -28.35 -10.57
CA GLN A 30 -20.69 -27.50 -11.68
C GLN A 30 -21.63 -27.61 -12.87
N VAL A 31 -22.04 -28.83 -13.26
CA VAL A 31 -23.00 -29.06 -14.36
C VAL A 31 -24.35 -28.41 -14.07
N ALA A 32 -24.82 -28.46 -12.82
CA ALA A 32 -26.05 -27.82 -12.39
C ALA A 32 -25.90 -26.30 -12.14
N GLY A 33 -24.70 -25.73 -12.28
CA GLY A 33 -24.42 -24.30 -12.12
C GLY A 33 -24.41 -23.80 -10.68
N LEU A 34 -24.35 -24.69 -9.69
CA LEU A 34 -24.37 -24.35 -8.26
C LEU A 34 -23.15 -23.55 -7.82
N LEU A 35 -22.02 -23.73 -8.49
CA LEU A 35 -20.73 -23.11 -8.16
C LEU A 35 -20.53 -21.73 -8.83
N ASN A 36 -21.50 -21.25 -9.61
CA ASN A 36 -21.39 -19.96 -10.29
C ASN A 36 -21.25 -18.80 -9.27
N GLY A 37 -20.14 -18.06 -9.33
CA GLY A 37 -19.87 -16.95 -8.42
C GLY A 37 -19.45 -17.36 -7.00
N VAL A 38 -19.01 -18.62 -6.82
CA VAL A 38 -18.46 -19.11 -5.54
C VAL A 38 -16.97 -19.35 -5.72
N GLU A 39 -16.14 -18.65 -4.96
CA GLU A 39 -14.68 -18.82 -4.96
C GLU A 39 -14.26 -19.88 -3.92
N GLY A 40 -13.38 -20.81 -4.32
CA GLY A 40 -12.87 -21.87 -3.46
C GLY A 40 -12.68 -23.22 -4.18
N THR A 41 -11.86 -24.09 -3.60
CA THR A 41 -11.67 -25.48 -4.03
C THR A 41 -12.62 -26.41 -3.27
N ALA A 42 -12.75 -27.66 -3.73
CA ALA A 42 -13.70 -28.65 -3.20
C ALA A 42 -13.57 -28.94 -1.69
N ASN A 43 -12.41 -28.62 -1.09
CA ASN A 43 -12.10 -28.90 0.31
C ASN A 43 -12.04 -27.64 1.18
N ASP A 44 -12.25 -26.46 0.61
CA ASP A 44 -12.20 -25.22 1.35
C ASP A 44 -13.44 -25.05 2.24
N THR A 45 -13.27 -24.40 3.38
CA THR A 45 -14.40 -24.09 4.26
C THR A 45 -15.29 -23.05 3.57
N LEU A 46 -16.53 -23.42 3.28
CA LEU A 46 -17.48 -22.54 2.60
C LEU A 46 -17.85 -21.36 3.49
N THR A 47 -17.66 -20.15 2.99
CA THR A 47 -18.10 -18.92 3.66
C THR A 47 -19.63 -18.84 3.72
N ARG A 48 -20.18 -18.07 4.66
CA ARG A 48 -21.63 -17.85 4.73
C ARG A 48 -22.21 -17.30 3.43
N ASP A 49 -21.47 -16.40 2.77
CA ASP A 49 -21.86 -15.80 1.50
C ASP A 49 -21.78 -16.80 0.35
N GLY A 50 -20.73 -17.62 0.31
CA GLY A 50 -20.63 -18.74 -0.63
C GLY A 50 -21.79 -19.72 -0.49
N ALA A 51 -22.18 -20.06 0.75
CA ALA A 51 -23.35 -20.91 1.01
C ALA A 51 -24.67 -20.28 0.54
N ALA A 52 -24.86 -18.98 0.80
CA ALA A 52 -26.02 -18.24 0.33
C ALA A 52 -26.10 -18.21 -1.20
N GLN A 53 -24.97 -17.98 -1.87
CA GLN A 53 -24.87 -18.00 -3.33
C GLN A 53 -25.20 -19.37 -3.92
N MET A 54 -24.70 -20.47 -3.32
CA MET A 54 -25.04 -21.83 -3.77
C MET A 54 -26.54 -22.14 -3.61
N ILE A 55 -27.16 -21.70 -2.51
CA ILE A 55 -28.61 -21.86 -2.30
C ILE A 55 -29.40 -21.06 -3.36
N PHE A 56 -29.00 -19.81 -3.62
CA PHE A 56 -29.61 -18.99 -4.65
C PHE A 56 -29.46 -19.60 -6.05
N ASN A 57 -28.28 -20.11 -6.40
CA ASN A 57 -28.04 -20.82 -7.65
C ASN A 57 -28.93 -22.07 -7.76
N THR A 58 -29.12 -22.80 -6.65
CA THR A 58 -29.98 -23.99 -6.59
C THR A 58 -31.45 -23.65 -6.91
N LEU A 59 -31.98 -22.53 -6.42
CA LEU A 59 -33.34 -22.09 -6.76
C LEU A 59 -33.50 -21.76 -8.25
N ASN A 60 -32.44 -21.32 -8.90
CA ASN A 60 -32.42 -20.99 -10.32
C ASN A 60 -32.05 -22.18 -11.22
N ALA A 61 -31.57 -23.28 -10.65
CA ALA A 61 -31.21 -24.50 -11.38
C ALA A 61 -32.46 -25.32 -11.74
N LYS A 62 -32.37 -26.04 -12.87
CA LYS A 62 -33.41 -26.99 -13.31
C LYS A 62 -33.37 -28.23 -12.43
N THR A 63 -34.56 -28.75 -12.11
CA THR A 63 -34.65 -30.04 -11.42
C THR A 63 -34.43 -31.19 -12.41
N VAL A 64 -34.00 -32.33 -11.90
CA VAL A 64 -33.77 -33.56 -12.65
C VAL A 64 -34.56 -34.71 -12.04
N THR A 65 -34.85 -35.73 -12.85
CA THR A 65 -35.44 -36.97 -12.37
C THR A 65 -34.59 -38.15 -12.85
N PRO A 66 -34.15 -39.05 -11.94
CA PRO A 66 -33.33 -40.19 -12.32
C PRO A 66 -34.16 -41.20 -13.13
N LYS A 67 -33.59 -41.67 -14.23
CA LYS A 67 -34.15 -42.77 -15.02
C LYS A 67 -33.26 -43.99 -14.87
N PHE A 68 -33.84 -45.07 -14.37
CA PHE A 68 -33.12 -46.31 -14.13
C PHE A 68 -33.38 -47.33 -15.25
N GLN A 69 -32.35 -48.09 -15.59
CA GLN A 69 -32.42 -49.26 -16.46
C GLN A 69 -31.93 -50.49 -15.71
N TYR A 70 -32.24 -51.67 -16.26
CA TYR A 70 -31.88 -52.95 -15.67
C TYR A 70 -31.04 -53.73 -16.67
N ASP A 71 -29.85 -54.14 -16.26
CA ASP A 71 -29.03 -55.09 -16.99
C ASP A 71 -28.81 -56.34 -16.13
N MET A 72 -29.13 -57.51 -16.69
CA MET A 72 -29.11 -58.81 -16.01
C MET A 72 -29.74 -58.83 -14.60
N GLY A 73 -30.78 -58.02 -14.37
CA GLY A 73 -31.48 -57.91 -13.07
C GLY A 73 -30.88 -56.91 -12.07
N VAL A 74 -29.81 -56.21 -12.43
CA VAL A 74 -29.18 -55.15 -11.61
C VAL A 74 -29.64 -53.78 -12.12
N GLN A 75 -30.20 -52.97 -11.22
CA GLN A 75 -30.65 -51.60 -11.51
C GLN A 75 -29.44 -50.65 -11.58
N TYR A 76 -29.35 -49.84 -12.63
CA TYR A 76 -28.37 -48.75 -12.73
C TYR A 76 -29.02 -47.46 -13.23
N LEU A 77 -28.47 -46.33 -12.82
CA LEU A 77 -28.88 -45.02 -13.31
C LEU A 77 -28.42 -44.87 -14.77
N SER A 78 -29.39 -44.73 -15.67
CA SER A 78 -29.14 -44.58 -17.10
C SER A 78 -28.93 -43.12 -17.49
N GLU A 79 -29.79 -42.22 -17.03
CA GLU A 79 -29.72 -40.79 -17.33
C GLU A 79 -30.50 -39.97 -16.30
N TYR A 80 -30.19 -38.68 -16.23
CA TYR A 80 -31.02 -37.69 -15.54
C TYR A 80 -31.86 -36.93 -16.57
N VAL A 81 -33.19 -37.00 -16.44
CA VAL A 81 -34.11 -36.24 -17.29
C VAL A 81 -34.29 -34.86 -16.68
N VAL A 82 -33.88 -33.83 -17.41
CA VAL A 82 -33.96 -32.43 -16.96
C VAL A 82 -35.39 -31.90 -17.13
N SER A 83 -35.96 -31.34 -16.05
CA SER A 83 -37.25 -30.67 -16.05
C SER A 83 -37.21 -29.37 -16.85
N SER A 84 -38.34 -28.97 -17.43
CA SER A 84 -38.48 -27.66 -18.07
C SER A 84 -38.49 -26.51 -17.05
N THR A 85 -38.65 -26.80 -15.76
CA THR A 85 -38.82 -25.81 -14.69
C THR A 85 -37.68 -25.84 -13.66
N THR A 86 -37.45 -24.70 -13.02
CA THR A 86 -36.47 -24.55 -11.95
C THR A 86 -37.04 -25.02 -10.61
N LEU A 87 -36.16 -25.32 -9.65
CA LEU A 87 -36.59 -25.65 -8.28
C LEU A 87 -37.38 -24.48 -7.65
N GLY A 88 -36.95 -23.24 -7.88
CA GLY A 88 -37.63 -22.05 -7.38
C GLY A 88 -39.03 -21.89 -7.96
N TYR A 89 -39.26 -22.26 -9.22
CA TYR A 89 -40.61 -22.30 -9.78
C TYR A 89 -41.47 -23.35 -9.09
N GLN A 90 -41.00 -24.60 -8.96
CA GLN A 90 -41.79 -25.67 -8.36
C GLN A 90 -42.13 -25.40 -6.89
N THR A 91 -41.24 -24.73 -6.17
CA THR A 91 -41.40 -24.46 -4.73
C THR A 91 -42.19 -23.19 -4.47
N TYR A 92 -41.95 -22.12 -5.24
CA TYR A 92 -42.46 -20.77 -4.93
C TYR A 92 -43.24 -20.11 -6.08
N GLY A 93 -43.33 -20.75 -7.25
CA GLY A 93 -43.83 -20.13 -8.49
C GLY A 93 -42.89 -19.04 -9.00
N MET A 94 -41.62 -19.05 -8.58
CA MET A 94 -40.65 -18.02 -8.89
C MET A 94 -40.21 -18.07 -10.37
N VAL A 95 -40.30 -16.93 -11.05
CA VAL A 95 -39.87 -16.73 -12.43
C VAL A 95 -38.95 -15.52 -12.50
N LYS A 96 -37.80 -15.70 -13.14
CA LYS A 96 -36.82 -14.64 -13.38
C LYS A 96 -37.34 -13.70 -14.46
N VAL A 97 -37.21 -12.41 -14.21
CA VAL A 97 -37.51 -11.32 -15.15
C VAL A 97 -36.23 -10.52 -15.37
N THR A 98 -35.92 -10.25 -16.63
CA THR A 98 -34.85 -9.35 -17.06
C THR A 98 -35.46 -8.10 -17.66
N ALA A 99 -34.91 -6.93 -17.39
CA ALA A 99 -35.36 -5.66 -17.98
C ALA A 99 -34.17 -4.70 -18.08
N THR A 100 -34.32 -3.58 -18.77
CA THR A 100 -33.30 -2.51 -18.79
C THR A 100 -33.85 -1.26 -18.17
N VAL A 101 -33.04 -0.58 -17.34
CA VAL A 101 -33.43 0.68 -16.71
C VAL A 101 -33.25 1.82 -17.71
N THR A 102 -34.35 2.43 -18.12
CA THR A 102 -34.40 3.56 -19.06
C THR A 102 -34.81 4.88 -18.41
N GLY A 103 -34.98 4.90 -17.09
CA GLY A 103 -35.23 6.13 -16.35
C GLY A 103 -35.57 5.91 -14.89
N ILE A 104 -35.71 7.04 -14.19
CA ILE A 104 -36.07 7.13 -12.78
C ILE A 104 -37.29 8.03 -12.68
N THR A 105 -38.36 7.55 -12.06
CA THR A 105 -39.57 8.34 -11.82
C THR A 105 -39.34 9.37 -10.71
N ALA A 106 -40.22 10.37 -10.60
CA ALA A 106 -40.13 11.40 -9.56
C ALA A 106 -40.17 10.85 -8.11
N ASP A 107 -40.74 9.66 -7.91
CA ASP A 107 -40.75 8.94 -6.62
C ASP A 107 -39.60 7.94 -6.45
N GLY A 108 -38.57 7.98 -7.32
CA GLY A 108 -37.35 7.20 -7.19
C GLY A 108 -37.47 5.72 -7.62
N LYS A 109 -38.41 5.40 -8.52
CA LYS A 109 -38.64 4.04 -9.02
C LYS A 109 -38.13 3.86 -10.43
N ALA A 110 -37.79 2.62 -10.80
CA ALA A 110 -37.28 2.30 -12.13
C ALA A 110 -38.37 2.37 -13.21
N SER A 111 -38.09 3.13 -14.26
CA SER A 111 -38.71 2.94 -15.57
C SER A 111 -37.94 1.84 -16.31
N LEU A 112 -38.66 0.79 -16.69
CA LEU A 112 -38.11 -0.44 -17.27
C LEU A 112 -38.57 -0.61 -18.72
N SER A 113 -37.62 -0.85 -19.62
CA SER A 113 -37.88 -1.35 -20.98
C SER A 113 -37.48 -2.82 -21.10
N ASN A 114 -37.86 -3.45 -22.21
CA ASN A 114 -37.41 -4.79 -22.59
C ASN A 114 -37.59 -5.86 -21.51
N VAL A 115 -38.72 -5.75 -20.81
CA VAL A 115 -39.10 -6.68 -19.77
C VAL A 115 -39.37 -8.05 -20.40
N LYS A 116 -38.56 -9.03 -20.04
CA LYS A 116 -38.69 -10.43 -20.47
C LYS A 116 -38.83 -11.32 -19.23
N PRO A 117 -39.88 -12.14 -19.13
CA PRO A 117 -40.99 -12.28 -20.08
C PRO A 117 -41.93 -11.06 -20.10
N GLU A 118 -42.50 -10.73 -21.27
CA GLU A 118 -43.35 -9.55 -21.50
C GLU A 118 -44.60 -9.53 -20.62
N ALA A 119 -45.14 -10.70 -20.27
CA ALA A 119 -46.26 -10.86 -19.35
C ALA A 119 -46.02 -10.28 -17.94
N ALA A 120 -44.77 -9.94 -17.59
CA ALA A 120 -44.43 -9.28 -16.33
C ALA A 120 -44.41 -7.74 -16.42
N ALA A 121 -44.37 -7.14 -17.61
CA ALA A 121 -44.08 -5.72 -17.82
C ALA A 121 -44.91 -4.76 -16.94
N THR A 122 -46.23 -4.90 -16.96
CA THR A 122 -47.14 -4.03 -16.20
C THR A 122 -47.00 -4.20 -14.68
N LEU A 123 -46.61 -5.39 -14.22
CA LEU A 123 -46.47 -5.68 -12.80
C LEU A 123 -45.20 -5.06 -12.21
N VAL A 124 -44.13 -4.97 -13.00
CA VAL A 124 -42.79 -4.63 -12.51
C VAL A 124 -42.38 -3.19 -12.75
N ASN A 125 -42.90 -2.56 -13.80
CA ASN A 125 -42.54 -1.20 -14.17
C ASN A 125 -42.96 -0.19 -13.07
N GLU A 126 -42.07 0.75 -12.75
CA GLU A 126 -42.29 1.80 -11.75
C GLU A 126 -42.71 1.26 -10.36
N LYS A 127 -42.19 0.08 -9.97
CA LYS A 127 -42.47 -0.53 -8.65
C LYS A 127 -41.28 -0.57 -7.72
N LEU A 128 -40.11 -0.87 -8.26
CA LEU A 128 -38.91 -1.08 -7.46
C LEU A 128 -38.07 0.20 -7.38
N PRO A 129 -37.42 0.46 -6.24
CA PRO A 129 -36.49 1.57 -6.11
C PRO A 129 -35.31 1.39 -7.07
N VAL A 130 -34.76 2.49 -7.51
CA VAL A 130 -33.63 2.54 -8.45
C VAL A 130 -32.67 3.64 -8.04
N THR A 131 -31.41 3.45 -8.39
CA THR A 131 -30.36 4.44 -8.17
C THR A 131 -29.76 4.86 -9.52
N PRO A 132 -29.22 6.09 -9.65
CA PRO A 132 -28.71 6.61 -10.92
C PRO A 132 -27.64 5.75 -11.60
N ASP A 133 -26.87 4.95 -10.85
CA ASP A 133 -25.85 4.02 -11.38
C ASP A 133 -26.45 2.84 -12.13
N MET A 134 -27.71 2.48 -11.86
CA MET A 134 -28.41 1.40 -12.55
C MET A 134 -28.92 1.80 -13.93
N VAL A 135 -28.91 3.10 -14.26
CA VAL A 135 -29.42 3.59 -15.54
C VAL A 135 -28.56 3.09 -16.69
N GLY A 136 -29.22 2.65 -17.76
CA GLY A 136 -28.61 2.01 -18.91
C GLY A 136 -28.18 0.57 -18.66
N ASN A 137 -28.33 0.04 -17.44
CA ASN A 137 -27.98 -1.34 -17.15
C ASN A 137 -29.19 -2.29 -17.29
N ALA A 138 -28.91 -3.50 -17.79
CA ALA A 138 -29.83 -4.61 -17.61
C ALA A 138 -29.94 -4.94 -16.12
N VAL A 139 -31.13 -5.34 -15.68
CA VAL A 139 -31.44 -5.69 -14.31
C VAL A 139 -32.25 -6.97 -14.25
N ASN A 140 -32.04 -7.74 -13.18
CA ASN A 140 -32.74 -8.96 -12.86
C ASN A 140 -33.64 -8.74 -11.65
N LEU A 141 -34.84 -9.30 -11.71
CA LEU A 141 -35.80 -9.36 -10.61
C LEU A 141 -36.65 -10.63 -10.74
N TYR A 142 -37.48 -10.91 -9.73
CA TYR A 142 -38.28 -12.12 -9.67
C TYR A 142 -39.74 -11.81 -9.38
N VAL A 143 -40.62 -12.54 -10.07
CA VAL A 143 -42.07 -12.52 -9.86
C VAL A 143 -42.58 -13.92 -9.56
N LYS A 144 -43.72 -14.00 -8.89
CA LYS A 144 -44.52 -15.20 -8.80
C LYS A 144 -45.44 -15.25 -10.01
N GLY A 145 -45.51 -16.40 -10.68
CA GLY A 145 -46.41 -16.55 -11.82
C GLY A 145 -46.72 -17.99 -12.19
N THR A 146 -47.58 -18.15 -13.19
CA THR A 146 -47.94 -19.45 -13.78
C THR A 146 -47.32 -19.59 -15.16
N LEU A 147 -46.80 -20.77 -15.49
CA LEU A 147 -46.23 -21.07 -16.81
C LEU A 147 -47.26 -21.74 -17.75
N ASN A 148 -47.07 -21.53 -19.04
CA ASN A 148 -47.69 -22.32 -20.11
C ASN A 148 -47.05 -23.72 -20.19
N SER A 149 -47.65 -24.62 -20.95
CA SER A 149 -47.13 -25.98 -21.18
C SER A 149 -45.73 -26.01 -21.81
N ASP A 150 -45.33 -24.94 -22.50
CA ASP A 150 -43.99 -24.77 -23.09
C ASP A 150 -42.96 -24.17 -22.10
N GLY A 151 -43.35 -23.87 -20.86
CA GLY A 151 -42.51 -23.30 -19.83
C GLY A 151 -42.38 -21.76 -19.88
N THR A 152 -43.07 -21.07 -20.79
CA THR A 152 -43.10 -19.59 -20.83
C THR A 152 -44.05 -19.01 -19.79
N LEU A 153 -43.77 -17.80 -19.29
CA LEU A 153 -44.63 -17.14 -18.31
C LEU A 153 -45.97 -16.76 -18.95
N ASN A 154 -47.05 -17.37 -18.47
CA ASN A 154 -48.42 -17.04 -18.87
C ASN A 154 -48.91 -15.77 -18.15
N LYS A 155 -48.73 -15.73 -16.83
CA LYS A 155 -49.24 -14.64 -15.99
C LYS A 155 -48.32 -14.37 -14.81
N ALA A 156 -47.94 -13.11 -14.65
CA ALA A 156 -47.30 -12.62 -13.43
C ALA A 156 -48.37 -12.23 -12.41
N GLU A 157 -48.30 -12.81 -11.20
CA GLU A 157 -49.29 -12.64 -10.15
C GLU A 157 -48.84 -11.66 -9.06
N LYS A 158 -47.56 -11.73 -8.69
CA LYS A 158 -47.02 -10.93 -7.58
C LYS A 158 -45.53 -10.67 -7.76
N LEU A 159 -45.08 -9.47 -7.44
CA LEU A 159 -43.65 -9.14 -7.37
C LEU A 159 -43.02 -9.80 -6.12
N ILE A 160 -41.93 -10.54 -6.31
CA ILE A 160 -41.17 -11.19 -5.23
C ILE A 160 -40.00 -10.31 -4.81
N SER A 161 -39.26 -9.77 -5.79
CA SER A 161 -38.11 -8.91 -5.52
C SER A 161 -38.49 -7.64 -4.77
N THR A 162 -37.60 -7.19 -3.89
CA THR A 162 -37.68 -5.88 -3.21
C THR A 162 -36.64 -4.88 -3.73
N SER A 163 -35.70 -5.35 -4.55
CA SER A 163 -34.64 -4.57 -5.18
C SER A 163 -34.30 -5.12 -6.57
N LEU A 164 -33.63 -4.31 -7.37
CA LEU A 164 -33.08 -4.66 -8.67
C LEU A 164 -31.64 -5.17 -8.54
N VAL A 165 -31.22 -6.11 -9.39
CA VAL A 165 -29.85 -6.62 -9.43
C VAL A 165 -29.27 -6.38 -10.82
N ILE A 166 -28.16 -5.65 -10.94
CA ILE A 166 -27.51 -5.36 -12.22
C ILE A 166 -27.10 -6.66 -12.95
N GLY A 167 -27.31 -6.70 -14.26
CA GLY A 167 -26.93 -7.77 -15.18
C GLY A 167 -26.18 -7.21 -16.39
N ALA A 168 -25.94 -8.07 -17.38
CA ALA A 168 -25.19 -7.69 -18.59
C ALA A 168 -26.05 -6.90 -19.58
N THR A 169 -25.51 -5.78 -20.07
CA THR A 169 -26.14 -4.87 -21.03
C THR A 169 -25.55 -5.07 -22.43
N ASN A 170 -26.36 -4.88 -23.47
CA ASN A 170 -25.90 -4.88 -24.85
C ASN A 170 -25.41 -3.48 -25.27
N VAL A 171 -24.11 -3.23 -25.07
CA VAL A 171 -23.44 -2.01 -25.53
C VAL A 171 -22.99 -2.22 -26.98
N LEU A 172 -23.54 -1.45 -27.92
CA LEU A 172 -23.18 -1.52 -29.34
C LEU A 172 -21.78 -0.94 -29.61
N GLY A 173 -21.34 -0.01 -28.77
CA GLY A 173 -19.98 0.49 -28.76
C GLY A 173 -19.79 1.66 -27.81
N THR A 174 -18.53 2.01 -27.63
CA THR A 174 -18.08 3.06 -26.71
C THR A 174 -17.15 4.03 -27.44
N SER A 175 -17.26 5.32 -27.14
CA SER A 175 -16.32 6.36 -27.59
C SER A 175 -15.81 7.19 -26.41
N THR A 176 -14.55 7.61 -26.50
CA THR A 176 -13.87 8.44 -25.49
C THR A 176 -13.05 9.57 -26.10
N ASP A 177 -13.05 9.72 -27.42
CA ASP A 177 -12.16 10.65 -28.13
C ASP A 177 -12.81 12.02 -28.41
N GLY A 178 -14.04 12.22 -27.93
CA GLY A 178 -14.82 13.45 -28.14
C GLY A 178 -15.48 13.55 -29.51
N THR A 179 -15.52 12.46 -30.29
CA THR A 179 -16.33 12.41 -31.52
C THR A 179 -17.79 12.77 -31.22
N SER A 180 -18.37 13.65 -32.05
CA SER A 180 -19.75 14.13 -31.89
C SER A 180 -20.78 13.00 -31.94
N LEU A 181 -21.93 13.16 -31.26
CA LEU A 181 -23.00 12.15 -31.29
C LEU A 181 -23.50 11.88 -32.72
N ASP A 182 -23.58 12.90 -33.56
CA ASP A 182 -24.00 12.77 -34.96
C ASP A 182 -23.03 11.91 -35.76
N ASP A 183 -21.71 12.07 -35.55
CA ASP A 183 -20.70 11.23 -36.19
C ASP A 183 -20.67 9.81 -35.62
N LEU A 184 -21.03 9.60 -34.36
CA LEU A 184 -21.15 8.25 -33.80
C LEU A 184 -22.38 7.51 -34.35
N THR A 185 -23.42 8.24 -34.76
CA THR A 185 -24.74 7.65 -35.06
C THR A 185 -25.20 7.76 -36.51
N THR A 186 -24.55 8.58 -37.34
CA THR A 186 -24.91 8.74 -38.76
C THR A 186 -24.09 7.81 -39.64
N LYS A 187 -24.76 6.83 -40.25
CA LYS A 187 -24.13 5.87 -41.16
C LYS A 187 -23.82 6.52 -42.52
N LEU A 188 -22.55 6.87 -42.73
CA LEU A 188 -22.02 7.33 -44.01
C LEU A 188 -20.83 6.47 -44.44
N SER A 189 -20.67 6.24 -45.73
CA SER A 189 -19.57 5.41 -46.27
C SER A 189 -18.17 5.98 -45.97
N THR A 190 -18.07 7.28 -45.70
CA THR A 190 -16.83 7.99 -45.37
C THR A 190 -16.61 8.14 -43.86
N ASN A 191 -17.62 7.87 -43.04
CA ASN A 191 -17.56 8.07 -41.60
C ASN A 191 -16.92 6.86 -40.91
N LYS A 192 -15.65 7.00 -40.54
CA LYS A 192 -14.88 5.95 -39.85
C LYS A 192 -15.16 5.86 -38.35
N LYS A 193 -15.95 6.80 -37.80
CA LYS A 193 -16.26 6.88 -36.37
C LYS A 193 -17.67 6.40 -36.03
N PHE A 194 -18.46 6.06 -37.05
CA PHE A 194 -19.78 5.47 -36.89
C PHE A 194 -19.70 4.20 -36.01
N ILE A 195 -20.59 4.13 -35.02
CA ILE A 195 -20.77 2.99 -34.14
C ILE A 195 -22.12 2.32 -34.46
N ALA A 196 -23.23 3.04 -34.27
CA ALA A 196 -24.58 2.50 -34.42
C ALA A 196 -25.61 3.59 -34.71
N GLU A 197 -26.63 3.27 -35.51
CA GLU A 197 -27.76 4.18 -35.74
C GLU A 197 -28.63 4.30 -34.48
N LEU A 198 -29.25 5.46 -34.29
CA LEU A 198 -30.26 5.67 -33.26
C LEU A 198 -31.60 5.04 -33.67
N ASP A 199 -32.35 4.55 -32.68
CA ASP A 199 -33.72 4.09 -32.86
C ASP A 199 -34.74 5.26 -32.82
N GLU A 200 -36.02 4.98 -33.10
CA GLU A 200 -37.07 6.02 -33.15
C GLU A 200 -37.30 6.69 -31.78
N LYS A 201 -37.14 5.93 -30.68
CA LYS A 201 -37.25 6.44 -29.32
C LYS A 201 -35.95 6.25 -28.57
N VAL A 202 -35.27 7.36 -28.28
CA VAL A 202 -33.97 7.36 -27.60
C VAL A 202 -34.08 8.02 -26.23
N TYR A 203 -33.40 7.45 -25.22
CA TYR A 203 -33.23 8.04 -23.91
C TYR A 203 -31.78 8.49 -23.70
N TYR A 204 -31.60 9.67 -23.09
CA TYR A 204 -30.30 10.32 -22.94
C TYR A 204 -29.99 10.51 -21.46
N PHE A 205 -28.79 10.11 -21.05
CA PHE A 205 -28.35 10.21 -19.66
C PHE A 205 -26.93 10.71 -19.52
N VAL A 206 -26.69 11.60 -18.57
CA VAL A 206 -25.37 12.05 -18.15
C VAL A 206 -25.20 11.75 -16.66
N ASN A 207 -24.22 10.93 -16.30
CA ASN A 207 -23.95 10.52 -14.92
C ASN A 207 -25.20 9.98 -14.16
N GLY A 208 -26.09 9.32 -14.89
CA GLY A 208 -27.32 8.73 -14.36
C GLY A 208 -28.53 9.67 -14.29
N GLU A 209 -28.37 10.95 -14.60
CA GLU A 209 -29.46 11.93 -14.69
C GLU A 209 -30.01 11.99 -16.12
N SER A 210 -31.34 12.10 -16.25
CA SER A 210 -32.01 12.18 -17.54
C SER A 210 -31.78 13.56 -18.16
N GLU A 211 -31.36 13.59 -19.42
CA GLU A 211 -31.00 14.82 -20.13
C GLU A 211 -31.68 14.90 -21.49
N THR A 212 -31.55 16.05 -22.17
CA THR A 212 -31.93 16.17 -23.57
C THR A 212 -30.80 15.72 -24.50
N GLU A 213 -31.12 15.48 -25.78
CA GLU A 213 -30.11 15.19 -26.80
C GLU A 213 -29.08 16.33 -26.93
N ASP A 214 -29.53 17.59 -26.85
CA ASP A 214 -28.68 18.77 -26.96
C ASP A 214 -27.71 18.89 -25.77
N ASP A 215 -28.17 18.57 -24.56
CA ASP A 215 -27.33 18.55 -23.36
C ASP A 215 -26.26 17.47 -23.46
N VAL A 216 -26.62 16.27 -23.94
CA VAL A 216 -25.66 15.20 -24.23
C VAL A 216 -24.65 15.64 -25.28
N LYS A 217 -25.08 16.20 -26.42
CA LYS A 217 -24.18 16.69 -27.47
C LYS A 217 -23.18 17.72 -26.95
N THR A 218 -23.62 18.59 -26.03
CA THR A 218 -22.77 19.60 -25.39
C THR A 218 -21.78 19.00 -24.39
N ALA A 219 -22.17 17.93 -23.71
CA ALA A 219 -21.34 17.24 -22.73
C ALA A 219 -20.22 16.39 -23.37
N ILE A 220 -20.40 15.91 -24.60
CA ILE A 220 -19.40 15.10 -25.31
C ILE A 220 -18.12 15.90 -25.55
N LYS A 221 -17.03 15.43 -24.93
CA LYS A 221 -15.67 15.99 -25.04
C LYS A 221 -14.66 14.85 -24.96
N ALA A 222 -13.41 15.10 -25.37
CA ALA A 222 -12.35 14.11 -25.20
C ALA A 222 -12.21 13.70 -23.72
N GLY A 223 -12.22 12.39 -23.46
CA GLY A 223 -12.20 11.78 -22.13
C GLY A 223 -13.58 11.43 -21.56
N VAL A 224 -14.67 11.97 -22.10
CA VAL A 224 -16.04 11.55 -21.72
C VAL A 224 -16.35 10.20 -22.32
N ILE A 225 -16.83 9.26 -21.51
CA ILE A 225 -17.21 7.93 -21.97
C ILE A 225 -18.64 8.01 -22.51
N VAL A 226 -18.81 7.76 -23.80
CA VAL A 226 -20.11 7.72 -24.50
C VAL A 226 -20.41 6.27 -24.85
N GLU A 227 -21.51 5.74 -24.33
CA GLU A 227 -21.98 4.38 -24.62
C GLU A 227 -23.29 4.44 -25.40
N LEU A 228 -23.33 3.72 -26.53
CA LEU A 228 -24.54 3.50 -27.32
C LEU A 228 -25.08 2.11 -26.98
N ILE A 229 -26.27 2.06 -26.40
CA ILE A 229 -26.86 0.85 -25.82
C ILE A 229 -28.12 0.50 -26.60
N ASP A 230 -28.26 -0.79 -26.90
CA ASP A 230 -29.42 -1.37 -27.57
C ASP A 230 -30.18 -2.23 -26.56
N THR A 231 -31.24 -1.66 -25.98
CA THR A 231 -31.99 -2.32 -24.94
C THR A 231 -32.96 -3.38 -25.50
N ASP A 232 -33.42 -3.24 -26.75
CA ASP A 232 -34.44 -4.10 -27.36
C ASP A 232 -33.94 -5.15 -28.36
N ASN A 233 -32.65 -5.13 -28.68
CA ASN A 233 -31.95 -5.99 -29.63
C ASN A 233 -32.38 -5.75 -31.09
N THR A 234 -32.72 -4.52 -31.45
CA THR A 234 -32.98 -4.11 -32.85
C THR A 234 -31.70 -3.90 -33.66
N GLY A 235 -30.53 -3.89 -33.01
CA GLY A 235 -29.26 -3.51 -33.61
C GLY A 235 -29.07 -2.00 -33.73
N LYS A 236 -29.95 -1.21 -33.12
CA LYS A 236 -29.89 0.25 -33.04
C LYS A 236 -29.83 0.68 -31.57
N ALA A 237 -29.25 1.86 -31.34
CA ALA A 237 -29.16 2.39 -29.99
C ALA A 237 -30.45 3.13 -29.63
N ASP A 238 -31.10 2.68 -28.56
CA ASP A 238 -32.29 3.29 -27.95
C ASP A 238 -31.95 4.00 -26.61
N LEU A 239 -30.70 3.88 -26.16
CA LEU A 239 -30.19 4.60 -25.00
C LEU A 239 -28.75 5.10 -25.23
N VAL A 240 -28.53 6.38 -24.92
CA VAL A 240 -27.22 7.04 -24.94
C VAL A 240 -26.83 7.40 -23.52
N LYS A 241 -25.73 6.84 -23.04
CA LYS A 241 -25.22 7.06 -21.68
C LYS A 241 -23.86 7.72 -21.72
N LEU A 242 -23.72 8.82 -20.98
CA LEU A 242 -22.45 9.51 -20.78
C LEU A 242 -21.98 9.34 -19.34
N THR A 243 -20.71 8.97 -19.19
CA THR A 243 -19.99 9.09 -17.91
C THR A 243 -18.96 10.22 -18.04
N VAL A 244 -19.25 11.33 -17.37
CA VAL A 244 -18.42 12.53 -17.35
C VAL A 244 -17.70 12.59 -16.01
N LYS A 245 -16.38 12.33 -16.04
CA LYS A 245 -15.52 12.37 -14.85
C LYS A 245 -14.84 13.74 -14.69
N GLU A 246 -14.44 14.06 -13.48
CA GLU A 246 -13.57 15.19 -13.14
C GLU A 246 -12.21 14.68 -12.66
N VAL A 247 -11.14 15.37 -13.05
CA VAL A 247 -9.78 15.09 -12.62
C VAL A 247 -9.49 15.88 -11.35
N LYS A 248 -9.02 15.19 -10.31
CA LYS A 248 -8.59 15.81 -9.05
C LYS A 248 -7.23 15.26 -8.61
N THR A 249 -6.57 15.97 -7.71
CA THR A 249 -5.33 15.51 -7.07
C THR A 249 -5.56 15.49 -5.57
N VAL A 250 -5.17 14.39 -4.93
CA VAL A 250 -5.17 14.27 -3.47
C VAL A 250 -4.04 15.13 -2.90
N VAL A 251 -4.35 16.11 -2.07
CA VAL A 251 -3.34 17.08 -1.58
C VAL A 251 -2.85 16.81 -0.16
N GLY A 252 -3.32 15.73 0.46
CA GLY A 252 -2.91 15.29 1.79
C GLY A 252 -3.46 13.90 2.12
N GLU A 253 -3.06 13.34 3.25
CA GLU A 253 -3.52 12.01 3.68
C GLU A 253 -5.05 11.97 3.87
N VAL A 254 -5.65 10.84 3.50
CA VAL A 254 -7.06 10.54 3.79
C VAL A 254 -7.27 10.55 5.31
N LYS A 255 -8.30 11.27 5.76
CA LYS A 255 -8.68 11.33 7.17
C LYS A 255 -10.00 10.63 7.39
N THR A 256 -10.11 9.88 8.47
CA THR A 256 -11.34 9.19 8.87
C THR A 256 -11.71 9.58 10.29
N LYS A 257 -13.02 9.52 10.58
CA LYS A 257 -13.56 9.64 11.94
C LYS A 257 -14.85 8.85 12.05
N THR A 258 -15.25 8.51 13.27
CA THR A 258 -16.58 7.94 13.54
C THR A 258 -17.47 9.02 14.15
N GLU A 259 -18.66 9.22 13.59
CA GLU A 259 -19.67 10.14 14.11
C GLU A 259 -21.02 9.43 14.15
N ASN A 260 -21.63 9.30 15.34
CA ASN A 260 -22.88 8.56 15.56
C ASN A 260 -22.86 7.13 14.98
N ASP A 261 -21.78 6.38 15.25
CA ASP A 261 -21.53 5.02 14.73
C ASP A 261 -21.43 4.89 13.21
N VAL A 262 -21.28 6.01 12.49
CA VAL A 262 -21.05 6.04 11.04
C VAL A 262 -19.62 6.44 10.74
N LEU A 263 -18.93 5.65 9.91
CA LEU A 263 -17.61 5.98 9.40
C LEU A 263 -17.71 7.14 8.41
N MET A 264 -16.97 8.20 8.68
CA MET A 264 -16.87 9.39 7.86
C MET A 264 -15.45 9.52 7.32
N VAL A 265 -15.33 9.97 6.07
CA VAL A 265 -14.07 10.06 5.32
C VAL A 265 -13.95 11.47 4.73
N ALA A 266 -12.76 12.06 4.87
CA ALA A 266 -12.38 13.30 4.20
C ALA A 266 -11.13 13.04 3.35
N ILE A 267 -11.20 13.40 2.07
CA ILE A 267 -10.12 13.26 1.09
C ILE A 267 -9.71 14.67 0.67
N PRO A 268 -8.62 15.23 1.22
CA PRO A 268 -8.14 16.57 0.87
C PRO A 268 -7.93 16.70 -0.64
N GLY A 269 -8.54 17.72 -1.26
CA GLY A 269 -8.45 17.98 -2.71
C GLY A 269 -9.51 17.25 -3.55
N VAL A 270 -10.22 16.27 -2.98
CA VAL A 270 -11.26 15.50 -3.68
C VAL A 270 -12.65 15.77 -3.13
N THR A 271 -12.91 15.42 -1.87
CA THR A 271 -14.18 15.71 -1.16
C THR A 271 -14.12 17.01 -0.36
N SER A 272 -12.90 17.49 -0.10
CA SER A 272 -12.59 18.61 0.78
C SER A 272 -11.71 19.63 0.05
N ASP A 273 -11.80 20.89 0.45
CA ASP A 273 -10.74 21.85 0.11
C ASP A 273 -9.49 21.50 0.94
N SER A 274 -8.32 21.78 0.39
CA SER A 274 -7.01 21.72 1.03
C SER A 274 -6.97 22.37 2.43
N ALA A 275 -7.70 23.47 2.63
CA ALA A 275 -7.71 24.23 3.89
C ALA A 275 -8.86 23.84 4.84
N LYS A 276 -9.88 23.10 4.37
CA LYS A 276 -11.05 22.74 5.17
C LYS A 276 -11.54 21.33 4.85
N LEU A 277 -11.42 20.45 5.82
CA LEU A 277 -11.89 19.06 5.73
C LEU A 277 -13.43 19.01 5.73
N THR A 278 -13.97 18.40 4.67
CA THR A 278 -15.38 18.06 4.50
C THR A 278 -15.51 16.54 4.56
N TYR A 279 -16.11 16.07 5.65
CA TYR A 279 -16.33 14.65 5.90
C TYR A 279 -17.62 14.17 5.23
N VAL A 280 -17.51 13.10 4.44
CA VAL A 280 -18.61 12.41 3.73
C VAL A 280 -18.72 10.99 4.30
N LYS A 281 -19.91 10.39 4.30
CA LYS A 281 -20.05 9.00 4.78
C LYS A 281 -19.26 8.05 3.89
N ALA A 282 -18.56 7.09 4.49
CA ALA A 282 -17.86 6.05 3.74
C ALA A 282 -18.80 5.28 2.79
N SER A 283 -20.08 5.10 3.18
CA SER A 283 -21.11 4.46 2.35
C SER A 283 -21.54 5.28 1.12
N GLU A 284 -21.10 6.52 0.99
CA GLU A 284 -21.36 7.42 -0.14
C GLU A 284 -20.11 7.61 -1.02
N LEU A 285 -19.03 6.85 -0.76
CA LEU A 285 -17.78 6.87 -1.49
C LEU A 285 -17.39 5.46 -1.97
N SER A 286 -16.75 5.37 -3.13
CA SER A 286 -16.15 4.14 -3.64
C SER A 286 -14.75 4.42 -4.17
N GLY A 287 -13.77 3.57 -3.83
CA GLY A 287 -12.39 3.67 -4.34
C GLY A 287 -11.53 4.72 -3.63
N TYR A 288 -11.84 5.04 -2.37
CA TYR A 288 -11.04 5.96 -1.55
C TYR A 288 -9.92 5.24 -0.78
N GLU A 289 -10.01 3.93 -0.66
CA GLU A 289 -9.06 3.09 0.06
C GLU A 289 -7.70 3.08 -0.64
N GLY A 290 -6.63 3.28 0.13
CA GLY A 290 -5.26 3.30 -0.40
C GLY A 290 -4.88 4.55 -1.21
N LEU A 291 -5.71 5.60 -1.18
CA LEU A 291 -5.33 6.91 -1.71
C LEU A 291 -4.27 7.55 -0.80
N ALA A 292 -3.23 8.10 -1.42
CA ALA A 292 -2.15 8.83 -0.79
C ALA A 292 -2.06 10.26 -1.34
N LYS A 293 -1.28 11.10 -0.65
CA LYS A 293 -0.94 12.43 -1.16
C LYS A 293 -0.32 12.32 -2.56
N ASP A 294 -0.65 13.28 -3.41
CA ASP A 294 -0.21 13.44 -4.80
C ASP A 294 -0.80 12.45 -5.81
N ASP A 295 -1.63 11.49 -5.36
CA ASP A 295 -2.42 10.66 -6.26
C ASP A 295 -3.34 11.52 -7.15
N VAL A 296 -3.31 11.24 -8.45
CA VAL A 296 -4.23 11.82 -9.43
C VAL A 296 -5.39 10.86 -9.60
N VAL A 297 -6.61 11.36 -9.45
CA VAL A 297 -7.84 10.55 -9.48
C VAL A 297 -8.86 11.09 -10.48
N LEU A 298 -9.61 10.18 -11.08
CA LEU A 298 -10.81 10.47 -11.85
C LEU A 298 -12.03 10.26 -10.94
N THR A 299 -12.91 11.24 -10.89
CA THR A 299 -14.04 11.24 -9.96
C THR A 299 -15.35 11.46 -10.69
N VAL A 300 -16.40 10.76 -10.29
CA VAL A 300 -17.75 11.01 -10.82
C VAL A 300 -18.77 10.82 -9.71
N LYS A 301 -19.74 11.74 -9.66
CA LYS A 301 -20.87 11.62 -8.75
C LYS A 301 -22.07 11.12 -9.54
N VAL A 302 -22.65 10.02 -9.07
CA VAL A 302 -23.84 9.39 -9.66
C VAL A 302 -24.82 9.19 -8.50
N GLY A 303 -25.92 9.95 -8.51
CA GLY A 303 -26.78 10.08 -7.34
C GLY A 303 -26.02 10.59 -6.11
N ASN A 304 -26.10 9.86 -5.00
CA ASN A 304 -25.38 10.20 -3.76
C ASN A 304 -23.98 9.58 -3.67
N MET A 305 -23.63 8.67 -4.58
CA MET A 305 -22.34 7.98 -4.56
C MET A 305 -21.29 8.78 -5.34
N THR A 306 -20.11 8.94 -4.76
CA THR A 306 -18.93 9.46 -5.46
C THR A 306 -17.98 8.31 -5.74
N TYR A 307 -17.77 8.00 -7.02
CA TYR A 307 -16.81 7.01 -7.48
C TYR A 307 -15.47 7.69 -7.72
N ILE A 308 -14.41 7.09 -7.19
CA ILE A 308 -13.04 7.58 -7.26
C ILE A 308 -12.18 6.46 -7.83
N GLU A 309 -11.39 6.79 -8.84
CA GLU A 309 -10.49 5.86 -9.52
C GLU A 309 -9.12 6.50 -9.65
N LYS A 310 -8.05 5.82 -9.24
CA LYS A 310 -6.68 6.30 -9.52
C LYS A 310 -6.47 6.36 -11.03
N ALA A 311 -5.97 7.48 -11.53
CA ALA A 311 -5.64 7.63 -12.93
C ALA A 311 -4.48 6.69 -13.30
N ALA A 312 -4.59 6.00 -14.43
CA ALA A 312 -3.45 5.29 -15.00
C ALA A 312 -2.36 6.30 -15.37
N SER A 313 -1.09 5.86 -15.43
CA SER A 313 0.01 6.74 -15.79
C SER A 313 1.01 6.06 -16.72
N VAL A 314 1.62 6.86 -17.59
CA VAL A 314 2.79 6.48 -18.39
C VAL A 314 3.94 7.43 -18.07
N GLU A 315 5.11 6.87 -17.80
CA GLU A 315 6.32 7.66 -17.60
C GLU A 315 7.16 7.64 -18.88
N GLY A 316 7.71 8.79 -19.26
CA GLY A 316 8.67 8.83 -20.35
C GLY A 316 9.08 10.23 -20.77
N VAL A 317 9.94 10.27 -21.78
CA VAL A 317 10.35 11.50 -22.46
C VAL A 317 9.46 11.71 -23.67
N VAL A 318 9.00 12.95 -23.88
CA VAL A 318 8.29 13.30 -25.11
C VAL A 318 9.26 13.25 -26.28
N THR A 319 8.89 12.56 -27.36
CA THR A 319 9.73 12.41 -28.57
C THR A 319 9.11 13.06 -29.81
N GLY A 320 7.90 13.61 -29.69
CA GLY A 320 7.25 14.33 -30.77
C GLY A 320 5.90 14.91 -30.36
N ILE A 321 5.51 15.99 -31.01
CA ILE A 321 4.22 16.67 -30.79
C ILE A 321 3.56 16.89 -32.15
N LYS A 322 2.25 16.65 -32.26
CA LYS A 322 1.46 16.86 -33.49
C LYS A 322 0.14 17.57 -33.17
N GLY A 323 -0.36 18.37 -34.11
CA GLY A 323 -1.60 19.14 -33.98
C GLY A 323 -1.35 20.55 -33.44
N ASP A 324 -2.06 21.54 -33.99
CA ASP A 324 -1.88 22.97 -33.65
C ASP A 324 -2.82 23.38 -32.51
N THR A 325 -4.11 23.02 -32.62
CA THR A 325 -5.16 23.32 -31.64
C THR A 325 -5.40 22.18 -30.65
N SER A 326 -5.34 20.93 -31.11
CA SER A 326 -5.47 19.72 -30.29
C SER A 326 -4.15 18.96 -30.31
N LYS A 327 -3.20 19.41 -29.48
CA LYS A 327 -1.87 18.81 -29.41
C LYS A 327 -1.96 17.35 -28.93
N THR A 328 -1.17 16.49 -29.56
CA THR A 328 -0.92 15.11 -29.14
C THR A 328 0.57 14.94 -28.88
N TYR A 329 0.92 14.15 -27.86
CA TYR A 329 2.27 14.00 -27.35
C TYR A 329 2.72 12.55 -27.50
N LYS A 330 3.89 12.34 -28.09
CA LYS A 330 4.47 11.02 -28.30
C LYS A 330 5.34 10.63 -27.11
N VAL A 331 4.87 9.71 -26.29
CA VAL A 331 5.59 9.17 -25.11
C VAL A 331 5.75 7.68 -25.33
N ASP A 332 6.97 7.17 -25.22
CA ASP A 332 7.31 5.77 -25.46
C ASP A 332 6.71 5.18 -26.75
N GLY A 333 6.87 5.91 -27.86
CA GLY A 333 6.36 5.43 -29.17
C GLY A 333 4.87 5.69 -29.45
N VAL A 334 4.05 5.94 -28.43
CA VAL A 334 2.59 6.09 -28.52
C VAL A 334 2.17 7.56 -28.45
N TYR A 335 1.18 7.96 -29.25
CA TYR A 335 0.61 9.32 -29.21
C TYR A 335 -0.60 9.38 -28.27
N TYR A 336 -0.56 10.32 -27.34
CA TYR A 336 -1.65 10.61 -26.41
C TYR A 336 -2.21 12.01 -26.69
N ALA A 337 -3.53 12.14 -26.80
CA ALA A 337 -4.18 13.45 -26.83
C ALA A 337 -4.31 14.03 -25.42
N VAL A 338 -4.64 15.31 -25.29
CA VAL A 338 -4.94 15.92 -23.99
C VAL A 338 -6.44 15.82 -23.74
N SER A 339 -6.80 15.39 -22.53
CA SER A 339 -8.18 15.25 -22.09
C SER A 339 -8.87 16.63 -22.00
N ALA A 340 -10.17 16.65 -22.27
CA ALA A 340 -11.01 17.83 -22.13
C ALA A 340 -11.96 17.73 -20.90
N LEU A 341 -11.72 16.75 -20.02
CA LEU A 341 -12.42 16.62 -18.75
C LEU A 341 -12.14 17.82 -17.82
N ALA A 342 -13.08 18.13 -16.95
CA ALA A 342 -12.89 19.19 -15.96
C ALA A 342 -11.70 18.84 -15.03
N GLY A 343 -10.82 19.81 -14.79
CA GLY A 343 -9.60 19.63 -14.00
C GLY A 343 -8.42 19.02 -14.78
N ALA A 344 -8.62 18.52 -16.00
CA ALA A 344 -7.54 18.04 -16.84
C ALA A 344 -6.66 19.20 -17.32
N SER A 345 -5.34 19.03 -17.27
CA SER A 345 -4.37 20.00 -17.75
C SER A 345 -3.03 19.36 -18.05
N ASN A 346 -2.46 19.63 -19.23
CA ASN A 346 -1.08 19.28 -19.53
C ASN A 346 -0.06 20.35 -19.08
N SER A 347 -0.46 21.28 -18.19
CA SER A 347 0.37 22.43 -17.79
C SER A 347 1.66 22.06 -17.06
N GLY A 348 1.74 20.87 -16.46
CA GLY A 348 2.98 20.41 -15.82
C GLY A 348 4.07 19.98 -16.80
N TYR A 349 3.75 19.79 -18.09
CA TYR A 349 4.75 19.57 -19.14
C TYR A 349 5.26 20.91 -19.67
N THR A 350 6.57 21.09 -19.67
CA THR A 350 7.18 22.29 -20.27
C THR A 350 7.22 22.13 -21.78
N ASP A 351 6.62 23.07 -22.51
CA ASP A 351 6.56 23.01 -23.96
C ASP A 351 7.97 22.85 -24.57
N ASN A 352 8.10 21.89 -25.51
CA ASN A 352 9.36 21.47 -26.15
C ASN A 352 10.43 20.87 -25.23
N ASP A 353 10.07 20.37 -24.04
CA ASP A 353 10.99 19.61 -23.19
C ASP A 353 11.10 18.14 -23.64
N PHE A 354 11.94 17.92 -24.67
CA PHE A 354 12.24 16.59 -25.21
C PHE A 354 13.40 15.88 -24.50
N LYS A 355 13.79 16.34 -23.31
CA LYS A 355 14.97 15.83 -22.58
C LYS A 355 14.61 15.21 -21.24
N ASN A 356 13.70 15.85 -20.51
CA ASN A 356 13.33 15.41 -19.19
C ASN A 356 12.22 14.35 -19.24
N THR A 357 12.22 13.48 -18.24
CA THR A 357 11.19 12.48 -18.04
C THR A 357 10.01 13.11 -17.31
N TYR A 358 8.80 12.74 -17.72
CA TYR A 358 7.55 13.16 -17.10
C TYR A 358 6.67 11.93 -16.83
N THR A 359 5.93 11.96 -15.74
CA THR A 359 4.80 11.06 -15.49
C THR A 359 3.54 11.71 -16.04
N PHE A 360 2.94 11.10 -17.05
CA PHE A 360 1.67 11.53 -17.66
C PHE A 360 0.54 10.66 -17.13
N TYR A 361 -0.39 11.27 -16.40
CA TYR A 361 -1.61 10.63 -15.93
C TYR A 361 -2.67 10.67 -17.03
N LEU A 362 -3.46 9.61 -17.15
CA LEU A 362 -4.38 9.36 -18.24
C LEU A 362 -5.84 9.23 -17.75
N ASP A 363 -6.79 9.63 -18.59
CA ASP A 363 -8.21 9.27 -18.43
C ASP A 363 -8.51 7.87 -18.99
N ASN A 364 -9.77 7.43 -18.86
CA ASN A 364 -10.22 6.13 -19.37
C ASN A 364 -10.18 6.01 -20.91
N GLY A 365 -10.00 7.12 -21.63
CA GLY A 365 -9.79 7.17 -23.07
C GLY A 365 -8.31 7.18 -23.47
N ASN A 366 -7.38 7.02 -22.53
CA ASN A 366 -5.94 7.19 -22.73
C ASN A 366 -5.54 8.60 -23.19
N ASN A 367 -6.23 9.63 -22.73
CA ASN A 367 -5.82 11.02 -22.95
C ASN A 367 -5.14 11.57 -21.69
N ILE A 368 -4.11 12.40 -21.87
CA ILE A 368 -3.36 13.04 -20.80
C ILE A 368 -4.28 13.98 -19.99
N VAL A 369 -4.40 13.71 -18.70
CA VAL A 369 -5.12 14.56 -17.74
C VAL A 369 -4.19 15.40 -16.88
N LYS A 370 -2.95 14.95 -16.65
CA LYS A 370 -1.94 15.70 -15.89
C LYS A 370 -0.56 15.25 -16.31
N ALA A 371 0.39 16.17 -16.37
CA ALA A 371 1.81 15.86 -16.45
C ALA A 371 2.49 16.32 -15.17
N VAL A 372 3.39 15.51 -14.65
CA VAL A 372 4.27 15.88 -13.54
C VAL A 372 5.69 15.61 -14.00
N LYS A 373 6.53 16.65 -13.98
CA LYS A 373 7.95 16.47 -14.25
C LYS A 373 8.49 15.49 -13.23
N VAL A 374 9.18 14.45 -13.68
CA VAL A 374 9.93 13.59 -12.78
C VAL A 374 11.09 14.43 -12.26
N THR A 375 10.86 15.09 -11.15
CA THR A 375 11.90 15.68 -10.32
C THR A 375 12.32 14.58 -9.38
N GLU A 376 13.58 14.17 -9.46
CA GLU A 376 14.15 13.14 -8.61
C GLU A 376 13.84 13.50 -7.15
N GLU A 377 13.22 12.56 -6.42
CA GLU A 377 13.17 12.65 -4.97
C GLU A 377 14.60 12.41 -4.49
N VAL A 378 15.31 13.52 -4.31
CA VAL A 378 16.66 13.54 -3.77
C VAL A 378 16.54 13.16 -2.29
N VAL A 379 16.49 11.87 -1.97
CA VAL A 379 16.72 11.44 -0.59
C VAL A 379 18.20 11.73 -0.32
N THR A 380 18.46 12.90 0.24
CA THR A 380 19.81 13.28 0.68
C THR A 380 20.22 12.31 1.78
N LYS A 381 21.20 11.46 1.50
CA LYS A 381 21.77 10.50 2.45
C LYS A 381 23.21 10.90 2.78
N THR A 382 23.75 10.38 3.88
CA THR A 382 25.11 10.72 4.32
C THR A 382 26.06 9.55 4.08
N ALA A 383 27.29 9.85 3.66
CA ALA A 383 28.38 8.88 3.50
C ALA A 383 29.73 9.51 3.85
N VAL A 384 30.77 8.69 4.01
CA VAL A 384 32.16 9.15 4.16
C VAL A 384 32.92 8.89 2.88
N VAL A 385 33.63 9.90 2.38
CA VAL A 385 34.54 9.75 1.24
C VAL A 385 35.82 9.06 1.69
N LEU A 386 36.17 7.94 1.06
CA LEU A 386 37.39 7.20 1.33
C LEU A 386 38.52 7.51 0.35
N ASP A 387 38.19 7.73 -0.93
CA ASP A 387 39.14 8.00 -2.01
C ASP A 387 38.43 8.61 -3.22
N TYR A 388 39.18 9.23 -4.14
CA TYR A 388 38.69 9.69 -5.45
C TYR A 388 39.45 9.04 -6.60
N GLY A 389 38.76 8.83 -7.72
CA GLY A 389 39.35 8.25 -8.93
C GLY A 389 38.96 9.00 -10.20
N LYS A 390 39.86 8.99 -11.19
CA LYS A 390 39.58 9.48 -12.54
C LYS A 390 40.01 8.48 -13.61
N ILE A 391 39.08 8.06 -14.45
CA ILE A 391 39.35 7.28 -15.65
C ILE A 391 39.38 8.24 -16.85
N SER A 392 40.54 8.32 -17.51
CA SER A 392 40.74 9.24 -18.66
C SER A 392 40.41 8.56 -19.99
N GLY A 393 39.45 9.11 -20.74
CA GLY A 393 39.13 8.63 -22.09
C GLY A 393 40.22 9.00 -23.10
N SER A 394 40.84 8.02 -23.76
CA SER A 394 41.98 8.23 -24.69
C SER A 394 41.59 8.32 -26.18
N GLY A 395 40.32 8.15 -26.52
CA GLY A 395 39.82 8.18 -27.90
C GLY A 395 39.39 9.58 -28.37
N ILE A 396 39.21 9.75 -29.69
CA ILE A 396 38.56 10.95 -30.25
C ILE A 396 37.13 11.02 -29.67
N GLY A 397 36.83 12.08 -28.93
CA GLY A 397 35.55 12.23 -28.21
C GLY A 397 35.49 11.49 -26.87
N GLY A 398 36.60 10.96 -26.37
CA GLY A 398 36.66 10.29 -25.06
C GLY A 398 36.31 11.25 -23.92
N THR A 399 35.36 10.86 -23.08
CA THR A 399 34.97 11.59 -21.87
C THR A 399 35.72 11.03 -20.65
N ASN A 400 36.01 11.90 -19.68
CA ASN A 400 36.53 11.45 -18.39
C ASN A 400 35.37 10.92 -17.54
N VAL A 401 35.64 9.87 -16.77
CA VAL A 401 34.74 9.37 -15.73
C VAL A 401 35.37 9.70 -14.39
N PHE A 402 34.61 10.40 -13.54
CA PHE A 402 35.03 10.76 -12.19
C PHE A 402 34.35 9.81 -11.21
N GLN A 403 35.08 9.36 -10.20
CA GLN A 403 34.61 8.38 -9.23
C GLN A 403 34.97 8.81 -7.81
N ALA A 404 34.17 8.36 -6.84
CA ALA A 404 34.54 8.36 -5.43
C ALA A 404 34.34 6.96 -4.85
N GLN A 405 35.19 6.58 -3.91
CA GLN A 405 34.94 5.45 -3.04
C GLN A 405 34.22 5.95 -1.78
N LEU A 406 33.02 5.47 -1.52
CA LEU A 406 32.18 5.89 -0.40
C LEU A 406 32.03 4.76 0.62
N LEU A 407 32.02 5.13 1.90
CA LEU A 407 31.58 4.29 3.02
C LEU A 407 30.18 4.73 3.45
N PHE A 408 29.21 3.83 3.29
CA PHE A 408 27.81 4.09 3.61
C PHE A 408 27.50 3.82 5.08
N GLU A 409 26.32 4.27 5.53
CA GLU A 409 25.83 4.17 6.91
C GLU A 409 25.71 2.73 7.41
N ASP A 410 25.54 1.76 6.52
CA ASP A 410 25.50 0.32 6.82
C ASP A 410 26.89 -0.33 6.89
N GLY A 411 27.95 0.45 6.65
CA GLY A 411 29.34 -0.01 6.69
C GLY A 411 29.84 -0.58 5.36
N THR A 412 29.01 -0.62 4.32
CA THR A 412 29.43 -1.05 2.97
C THR A 412 30.30 0.00 2.30
N VAL A 413 31.22 -0.47 1.44
CA VAL A 413 32.12 0.39 0.66
C VAL A 413 31.88 0.14 -0.82
N GLU A 414 31.56 1.20 -1.57
CA GLU A 414 31.38 1.11 -3.02
C GLU A 414 32.14 2.21 -3.76
N ILE A 415 32.47 1.95 -5.03
CA ILE A 415 32.99 2.95 -5.96
C ILE A 415 31.83 3.43 -6.81
N VAL A 416 31.56 4.73 -6.76
CA VAL A 416 30.44 5.36 -7.45
C VAL A 416 30.93 6.30 -8.54
N GLU A 417 30.20 6.42 -9.65
CA GLU A 417 30.48 7.43 -10.69
C GLU A 417 29.84 8.76 -10.30
N MET A 418 30.58 9.86 -10.43
CA MET A 418 30.14 11.20 -10.06
C MET A 418 29.93 12.08 -11.28
N ASN A 419 28.87 12.90 -11.24
CA ASN A 419 28.61 13.94 -12.24
C ASN A 419 28.80 15.36 -11.67
N LYS A 420 28.62 15.54 -10.37
CA LYS A 420 28.62 16.84 -9.69
C LYS A 420 29.24 16.81 -8.30
N PHE A 421 29.76 17.95 -7.88
CA PHE A 421 30.25 18.18 -6.53
C PHE A 421 29.87 19.58 -6.05
N GLY A 422 29.20 19.69 -4.90
CA GLY A 422 28.75 20.96 -4.31
C GLY A 422 27.89 21.79 -5.26
N GLY A 423 26.93 21.15 -5.94
CA GLY A 423 26.04 21.80 -6.92
C GLY A 423 26.65 22.05 -8.31
N LYS A 424 27.94 21.77 -8.53
CA LYS A 424 28.66 22.10 -9.77
C LYS A 424 29.02 20.87 -10.58
N THR A 425 29.02 20.99 -11.90
CA THR A 425 29.40 19.89 -12.80
C THR A 425 30.92 19.64 -12.71
N ILE A 426 31.33 18.37 -12.61
CA ILE A 426 32.75 18.04 -12.52
C ILE A 426 33.37 18.04 -13.92
N VAL A 427 34.49 18.74 -14.04
CA VAL A 427 35.30 18.77 -15.26
C VAL A 427 36.75 18.42 -14.97
N ALA A 428 37.49 17.94 -15.96
CA ALA A 428 38.88 17.52 -15.76
C ALA A 428 39.82 18.70 -15.48
N SER A 429 39.55 19.86 -16.09
CA SER A 429 40.32 21.10 -15.97
C SER A 429 39.55 22.27 -16.59
N SER A 430 39.94 23.50 -16.26
CA SER A 430 39.40 24.75 -16.83
C SER A 430 37.92 25.01 -16.52
N ALA A 431 37.48 24.69 -15.30
CA ALA A 431 36.11 24.92 -14.83
C ALA A 431 35.60 26.36 -15.06
N GLY A 432 34.39 26.46 -15.61
CA GLY A 432 33.59 27.67 -15.65
C GLY A 432 32.88 27.99 -14.34
N LYS A 433 31.88 28.90 -14.39
CA LYS A 433 31.16 29.38 -13.19
C LYS A 433 30.32 28.31 -12.49
N ASP A 434 29.76 27.37 -13.25
CA ASP A 434 28.87 26.29 -12.78
C ASP A 434 29.56 24.92 -12.78
N GLU A 435 30.90 24.93 -12.86
CA GLU A 435 31.74 23.74 -12.93
C GLU A 435 32.78 23.76 -11.81
N VAL A 436 33.39 22.60 -11.54
CA VAL A 436 34.47 22.43 -10.58
C VAL A 436 35.53 21.50 -11.17
N ASN A 437 36.81 21.83 -10.98
CA ASN A 437 37.87 20.96 -11.48
C ASN A 437 37.98 19.73 -10.59
N TYR A 438 38.17 18.57 -11.19
CA TYR A 438 38.41 17.33 -10.46
C TYR A 438 39.60 17.44 -9.50
N GLY A 439 40.67 18.14 -9.87
CA GLY A 439 41.82 18.36 -8.97
C GLY A 439 41.53 19.25 -7.75
N ASP A 440 40.44 20.03 -7.77
CA ASP A 440 39.99 20.79 -6.60
C ASP A 440 39.16 19.89 -5.65
N ILE A 441 38.64 18.77 -6.15
CA ILE A 441 37.90 17.75 -5.39
C ILE A 441 38.87 16.70 -4.82
N ASP A 442 39.72 16.14 -5.68
CA ASP A 442 40.76 15.17 -5.37
C ASP A 442 42.03 15.89 -4.88
N ASN A 443 41.95 16.40 -3.65
CA ASN A 443 42.99 17.22 -3.04
C ASN A 443 43.52 16.66 -1.70
N GLY A 444 43.16 15.42 -1.36
CA GLY A 444 43.47 14.74 -0.09
C GLY A 444 42.80 15.32 1.17
N SER A 445 42.34 16.57 1.15
CA SER A 445 41.66 17.22 2.29
C SER A 445 40.18 16.80 2.41
N ASN A 446 39.62 16.31 1.31
CA ASN A 446 38.26 15.79 1.22
C ASN A 446 38.16 14.30 1.58
N GLU A 447 39.29 13.58 1.70
CA GLU A 447 39.31 12.19 2.19
C GLU A 447 38.97 12.13 3.69
N GLY A 448 38.19 11.12 4.07
CA GLY A 448 37.68 10.96 5.43
C GLY A 448 36.64 12.01 5.83
N LYS A 449 36.08 12.75 4.88
CA LYS A 449 35.03 13.75 5.12
C LYS A 449 33.63 13.18 4.90
N PHE A 450 32.68 13.66 5.69
CA PHE A 450 31.27 13.40 5.45
C PHE A 450 30.78 14.19 4.24
N VAL A 451 30.02 13.51 3.39
CA VAL A 451 29.27 14.09 2.27
C VAL A 451 27.80 13.71 2.37
N GLU A 452 26.96 14.66 2.02
CA GLU A 452 25.61 14.41 1.56
C GLU A 452 25.65 13.98 0.09
N TYR A 453 24.89 12.95 -0.27
CA TYR A 453 24.83 12.48 -1.65
C TYR A 453 23.42 12.29 -2.17
N SER A 454 23.32 12.39 -3.49
CA SER A 454 22.16 12.00 -4.27
C SER A 454 22.57 11.27 -5.54
N VAL A 455 21.66 10.49 -6.10
CA VAL A 455 21.92 9.62 -7.26
C VAL A 455 20.93 9.97 -8.37
N ASP A 456 21.45 10.28 -9.55
CA ASP A 456 20.63 10.56 -10.74
C ASP A 456 20.09 9.26 -11.37
N LYS A 457 19.11 9.39 -12.27
CA LYS A 457 18.50 8.25 -12.98
C LYS A 457 19.47 7.36 -13.78
N ASN A 458 20.68 7.85 -14.07
CA ASN A 458 21.72 7.09 -14.77
C ASN A 458 22.69 6.42 -13.78
N GLY A 459 22.43 6.49 -12.48
CA GLY A 459 23.28 5.96 -11.42
C GLY A 459 24.48 6.85 -11.07
N LYS A 460 24.49 8.13 -11.47
CA LYS A 460 25.61 9.04 -11.18
C LYS A 460 25.34 9.90 -9.96
N TYR A 461 26.38 10.10 -9.17
CA TYR A 461 26.31 10.72 -7.86
C TYR A 461 26.61 12.22 -7.92
N GLU A 462 25.83 13.00 -7.17
CA GLU A 462 26.16 14.36 -6.75
C GLU A 462 26.54 14.32 -5.28
N LEU A 463 27.75 14.80 -4.94
CA LEU A 463 28.26 14.84 -3.57
C LEU A 463 28.40 16.28 -3.07
N THR A 464 28.07 16.54 -1.81
CA THR A 464 28.25 17.84 -1.16
C THR A 464 28.86 17.62 0.23
N LEU A 465 29.92 18.35 0.58
CA LEU A 465 30.54 18.25 1.91
C LEU A 465 29.55 18.67 3.00
N VAL A 466 29.55 17.95 4.12
CA VAL A 466 28.74 18.31 5.30
C VAL A 466 29.44 19.42 6.07
N ASP A 467 28.90 20.64 5.99
CA ASP A 467 29.51 21.84 6.61
C ASP A 467 29.54 21.78 8.15
N SER A 468 28.63 21.04 8.78
CA SER A 468 28.56 20.87 10.24
C SER A 468 29.52 19.82 10.81
N ALA A 469 30.36 19.20 9.97
CA ALA A 469 31.27 18.15 10.40
C ALA A 469 32.49 18.71 11.16
N GLU A 470 32.57 18.43 12.44
CA GLU A 470 33.71 18.76 13.31
C GLU A 470 34.73 17.60 13.37
N ALA A 471 35.93 17.83 13.89
CA ALA A 471 36.93 16.78 14.08
C ALA A 471 36.68 16.00 15.40
N VAL A 472 36.93 14.69 15.39
CA VAL A 472 36.96 13.89 16.62
C VAL A 472 38.14 14.35 17.50
N ALA A 473 37.91 14.51 18.80
CA ALA A 473 38.96 14.89 19.74
C ALA A 473 39.95 13.73 19.96
N THR A 474 41.23 13.94 19.64
CA THR A 474 42.26 12.89 19.68
C THR A 474 43.07 12.87 20.99
N ASP A 475 42.76 13.74 21.94
CA ASP A 475 43.51 13.92 23.18
C ASP A 475 43.15 12.92 24.29
N LYS A 476 42.04 12.16 24.19
CA LYS A 476 41.57 11.24 25.24
C LYS A 476 41.19 9.81 24.81
N GLY A 477 41.30 9.48 23.53
CA GLY A 477 40.82 8.19 23.00
C GLY A 477 39.29 8.12 22.95
N ILE A 478 38.74 6.98 22.52
CA ILE A 478 37.29 6.72 22.48
C ILE A 478 36.93 5.79 23.64
N THR A 479 36.00 6.20 24.48
CA THR A 479 35.49 5.36 25.58
C THR A 479 34.14 4.79 25.21
N SER A 480 34.03 3.46 25.13
CA SER A 480 32.78 2.75 24.83
C SER A 480 31.69 3.08 25.85
N ASN A 481 30.43 3.08 25.37
CA ASN A 481 29.23 3.35 26.17
C ASN A 481 29.29 4.60 27.05
N THR A 482 30.10 5.58 26.65
CA THR A 482 30.23 6.85 27.36
C THR A 482 29.68 7.93 26.46
N ALA A 483 28.62 8.62 26.90
CA ALA A 483 27.96 9.64 26.09
C ALA A 483 28.95 10.67 25.53
N LYS A 484 29.88 11.17 26.36
CA LYS A 484 31.03 11.94 25.88
C LYS A 484 32.16 11.04 25.39
N PHE A 485 31.97 10.46 24.22
CA PHE A 485 32.76 9.32 23.76
C PHE A 485 34.25 9.66 23.50
N ASP A 486 34.56 10.88 23.05
CA ASP A 486 35.92 11.39 22.85
C ASP A 486 36.33 12.44 23.91
N GLY A 487 35.52 12.59 24.96
CA GLY A 487 35.68 13.60 26.01
C GLY A 487 35.06 14.97 25.69
N THR A 488 34.67 15.24 24.44
CA THR A 488 34.10 16.52 23.99
C THR A 488 32.69 16.34 23.43
N ASN A 489 32.54 15.47 22.43
CA ASN A 489 31.32 15.24 21.65
C ASN A 489 30.39 14.24 22.34
N VAL A 490 29.08 14.49 22.27
CA VAL A 490 28.04 13.66 22.88
C VAL A 490 27.44 12.72 21.83
N ALA A 491 27.35 11.42 22.10
CA ALA A 491 26.66 10.43 21.28
C ALA A 491 25.64 9.63 22.12
N ASN A 492 24.61 9.11 21.45
CA ASN A 492 23.52 8.35 22.07
C ASN A 492 23.33 6.99 21.36
N ALA A 493 22.20 6.33 21.58
CA ALA A 493 21.85 5.04 20.96
C ALA A 493 21.53 5.13 19.46
N ASN A 494 21.21 6.32 18.95
CA ASN A 494 20.85 6.56 17.54
C ASN A 494 22.04 7.03 16.70
N THR A 495 23.14 7.46 17.31
CA THR A 495 24.36 7.87 16.60
C THR A 495 24.92 6.71 15.78
N ILE A 496 25.18 6.94 14.49
CA ILE A 496 25.83 5.97 13.61
C ILE A 496 27.34 6.21 13.63
N PHE A 497 28.10 5.17 13.98
CA PHE A 497 29.55 5.18 14.01
C PHE A 497 30.11 4.36 12.86
N LEU A 498 30.82 5.03 11.96
CA LEU A 498 31.56 4.43 10.86
C LEU A 498 33.03 4.30 11.27
N VAL A 499 33.50 3.08 11.41
CA VAL A 499 34.79 2.79 12.03
C VAL A 499 35.75 2.21 11.01
N LYS A 500 36.85 2.92 10.75
CA LYS A 500 38.01 2.44 9.99
C LYS A 500 39.05 1.86 10.95
N LYS A 501 39.30 0.56 10.84
CA LYS A 501 40.25 -0.19 11.67
C LYS A 501 41.44 -0.67 10.85
N GLY A 502 42.65 -0.43 11.35
CA GLY A 502 43.90 -0.98 10.81
C GLY A 502 44.59 -0.08 9.79
N THR A 503 45.73 -0.56 9.26
CA THR A 503 46.61 0.19 8.35
C THR A 503 46.95 -0.63 7.10
N GLY A 504 47.13 0.04 5.95
CA GLY A 504 47.56 -0.60 4.70
C GLY A 504 46.52 -1.59 4.16
N SER A 505 46.95 -2.79 3.79
CA SER A 505 46.08 -3.83 3.20
C SER A 505 45.12 -4.50 4.19
N ASN A 506 45.24 -4.22 5.51
CA ASN A 506 44.41 -4.82 6.56
C ASN A 506 43.31 -3.88 7.06
N VAL A 507 43.00 -2.82 6.29
CA VAL A 507 41.92 -1.89 6.62
C VAL A 507 40.58 -2.61 6.54
N THR A 508 39.78 -2.45 7.58
CA THR A 508 38.38 -2.90 7.63
C THR A 508 37.48 -1.74 8.01
N TYR A 509 36.25 -1.75 7.48
CA TYR A 509 35.22 -0.78 7.79
C TYR A 509 34.05 -1.47 8.48
N THR A 510 33.51 -0.87 9.53
CA THR A 510 32.38 -1.42 10.28
C THR A 510 31.47 -0.29 10.75
N ALA A 511 30.18 -0.46 10.57
CA ALA A 511 29.18 0.45 11.12
C ALA A 511 28.65 -0.07 12.45
N TYR A 512 28.48 0.82 13.43
CA TYR A 512 27.82 0.55 14.70
C TYR A 512 26.72 1.58 14.91
N LYS A 513 25.54 1.12 15.31
CA LYS A 513 24.47 2.02 15.77
C LYS A 513 24.52 2.12 17.28
N GLY A 514 24.69 3.33 17.79
CA GLY A 514 24.72 3.66 19.21
C GLY A 514 26.09 3.50 19.88
N ILE A 515 26.44 4.45 20.76
CA ILE A 515 27.74 4.49 21.46
C ILE A 515 28.00 3.25 22.34
N ALA A 516 26.95 2.55 22.77
CA ALA A 516 27.06 1.31 23.53
C ALA A 516 27.67 0.14 22.72
N ASN A 517 27.56 0.22 21.38
CA ASN A 517 28.02 -0.83 20.48
C ASN A 517 29.41 -0.55 19.89
N VAL A 518 29.96 0.65 20.12
CA VAL A 518 31.28 1.06 19.59
C VAL A 518 32.39 0.57 20.53
N PRO A 519 33.40 -0.16 20.03
CA PRO A 519 34.53 -0.57 20.86
C PRO A 519 35.39 0.62 21.31
N SER A 520 36.07 0.51 22.45
CA SER A 520 36.95 1.58 22.94
C SER A 520 38.23 1.68 22.10
N VAL A 521 38.80 2.88 22.01
CA VAL A 521 40.07 3.17 21.32
C VAL A 521 41.00 3.88 22.29
N ALA A 522 42.17 3.31 22.55
CA ALA A 522 43.19 4.00 23.33
C ALA A 522 43.68 5.27 22.59
N GLN A 523 44.02 6.32 23.35
CA GLN A 523 44.50 7.59 22.79
C GLN A 523 45.62 7.42 21.76
N ALA A 524 46.58 6.52 22.00
CA ALA A 524 47.71 6.28 21.10
C ALA A 524 47.29 5.67 19.75
N ASP A 525 46.14 5.00 19.70
CA ASP A 525 45.64 4.30 18.53
C ASP A 525 44.61 5.14 17.74
N LEU A 526 44.01 6.16 18.35
CA LEU A 526 43.08 7.08 17.68
C LEU A 526 43.84 8.05 16.77
N LYS A 527 43.59 7.98 15.46
CA LYS A 527 44.30 8.78 14.43
C LYS A 527 43.52 9.94 13.87
N GLY A 528 42.20 9.96 14.08
CA GLY A 528 41.35 11.06 13.66
C GLY A 528 39.92 10.60 13.42
N GLY A 529 39.15 11.46 12.77
CA GLY A 529 37.74 11.23 12.52
C GLY A 529 36.96 12.52 12.32
N GLN A 530 35.67 12.38 12.05
CA GLN A 530 34.72 13.48 12.01
C GLN A 530 33.47 13.19 12.81
N VAL A 531 32.82 14.25 13.29
CA VAL A 531 31.54 14.20 14.01
C VAL A 531 30.57 15.16 13.34
N VAL A 532 29.41 14.66 12.92
CA VAL A 532 28.30 15.48 12.47
C VAL A 532 27.27 15.51 13.59
N SER A 533 27.04 16.69 14.16
CA SER A 533 26.13 16.88 15.28
C SER A 533 24.87 17.64 14.87
N LYS A 534 23.74 17.24 15.46
CA LYS A 534 22.48 17.98 15.41
C LYS A 534 22.04 18.24 16.84
N ASP A 535 21.68 19.49 17.15
CA ASP A 535 21.22 19.90 18.48
C ASP A 535 22.19 19.52 19.63
N GLY A 536 23.50 19.49 19.33
CA GLY A 536 24.56 19.16 20.31
C GLY A 536 24.80 17.67 20.53
N VAL A 537 24.13 16.79 19.79
CA VAL A 537 24.30 15.33 19.82
C VAL A 537 24.77 14.82 18.45
N ALA A 538 25.75 13.93 18.45
CA ALA A 538 26.29 13.30 17.26
C ALA A 538 25.21 12.45 16.56
N THR A 539 25.03 12.70 15.27
CA THR A 539 24.19 11.90 14.35
C THR A 539 25.04 10.87 13.63
N TYR A 540 26.19 11.29 13.10
CA TYR A 540 27.18 10.45 12.45
C TYR A 540 28.57 10.72 13.03
N VAL A 541 29.34 9.66 13.23
CA VAL A 541 30.73 9.72 13.69
C VAL A 541 31.58 8.83 12.82
N TYR A 542 32.61 9.37 12.20
CA TYR A 542 33.64 8.59 11.51
C TYR A 542 34.87 8.51 12.39
N ILE A 543 35.36 7.29 12.68
CA ILE A 543 36.53 7.04 13.54
C ILE A 543 37.62 6.37 12.73
N VAL A 544 38.84 6.91 12.80
CA VAL A 544 40.05 6.30 12.23
C VAL A 544 40.96 5.88 13.37
N ALA A 545 41.21 4.57 13.50
CA ALA A 545 42.08 4.04 14.54
C ALA A 545 42.93 2.85 14.08
N ASP A 546 44.15 2.77 14.61
CA ASP A 546 45.08 1.66 14.33
C ASP A 546 44.62 0.37 15.02
N LYS A 547 44.12 0.50 16.26
CA LYS A 547 43.69 -0.60 17.13
C LYS A 547 42.53 -0.15 18.03
N PHE A 548 41.75 -1.13 18.46
CA PHE A 548 40.68 -0.98 19.45
C PHE A 548 41.09 -1.76 20.69
N THR A 549 40.86 -1.20 21.87
CA THR A 549 41.26 -1.79 23.15
C THR A 549 40.03 -2.26 23.92
N GLY A 550 39.94 -3.58 24.14
CA GLY A 550 38.93 -4.19 25.00
C GLY A 550 37.62 -4.53 24.30
N ASP A 551 37.46 -5.81 23.93
CA ASP A 551 36.16 -6.47 24.00
C ASP A 551 35.82 -6.70 25.48
N VAL A 552 35.31 -5.66 26.12
CA VAL A 552 34.56 -5.79 27.36
C VAL A 552 33.41 -4.83 27.18
N SER A 553 32.26 -5.38 26.77
CA SER A 553 31.08 -4.57 26.57
C SER A 553 30.77 -3.86 27.88
N ALA A 554 30.45 -2.58 27.78
CA ALA A 554 29.82 -1.93 28.90
C ALA A 554 28.52 -2.67 29.28
N GLU A 555 28.05 -2.46 30.51
CA GLU A 555 26.79 -3.04 30.97
C GLU A 555 25.64 -2.52 30.09
N LYS A 556 25.09 -3.42 29.26
CA LYS A 556 23.93 -3.19 28.40
C LYS A 556 22.67 -3.60 29.15
N TYR A 557 21.51 -3.11 28.74
CA TYR A 557 20.22 -3.51 29.31
C TYR A 557 19.49 -4.45 28.36
N THR A 558 18.79 -5.43 28.93
CA THR A 558 17.93 -6.34 28.18
C THR A 558 16.73 -6.73 29.03
N TYR A 559 15.62 -7.05 28.38
CA TYR A 559 14.49 -7.71 29.03
C TYR A 559 14.43 -9.17 28.57
N ILE A 560 14.61 -10.11 29.50
CA ILE A 560 14.53 -11.54 29.24
C ILE A 560 13.07 -11.96 29.25
N ILE A 561 12.57 -12.40 28.08
CA ILE A 561 11.18 -12.84 27.92
C ILE A 561 10.97 -14.18 28.63
N SER A 562 11.94 -15.09 28.49
CA SER A 562 11.90 -16.41 29.13
C SER A 562 13.26 -16.79 29.70
N ALA A 563 13.30 -17.08 31.00
CA ALA A 563 14.48 -17.65 31.66
C ALA A 563 14.66 -19.16 31.41
N LYS A 564 13.90 -19.76 30.49
CA LYS A 564 14.10 -21.14 30.02
C LYS A 564 14.84 -21.09 28.69
N PRO A 565 16.17 -21.21 28.68
CA PRO A 565 16.94 -21.15 27.45
C PRO A 565 16.74 -22.40 26.60
N GLU A 566 16.95 -22.25 25.30
CA GLU A 566 17.27 -23.37 24.41
C GLU A 566 18.75 -23.75 24.60
N THR A 567 19.03 -25.03 24.85
CA THR A 567 20.40 -25.53 24.95
C THR A 567 20.89 -25.97 23.57
N VAL A 568 21.96 -25.35 23.09
CA VAL A 568 22.56 -25.65 21.77
C VAL A 568 24.02 -26.07 21.94
N SER A 569 24.55 -26.82 20.97
CA SER A 569 25.96 -27.24 20.99
C SER A 569 26.87 -26.09 20.59
N ASP A 570 27.94 -25.82 21.35
CA ASP A 570 28.94 -24.79 21.07
C ASP A 570 29.94 -25.17 19.94
N GLY A 571 29.84 -26.41 19.44
CA GLY A 571 30.70 -26.95 18.38
C GLY A 571 32.00 -27.61 18.87
N ASN A 572 32.28 -27.57 20.18
CA ASN A 572 33.48 -28.09 20.84
C ASN A 572 33.15 -28.97 22.08
N ASN A 573 32.11 -29.80 22.00
CA ASN A 573 31.63 -30.67 23.10
C ASN A 573 31.15 -29.90 24.37
N GLY A 574 30.96 -28.59 24.31
CA GLY A 574 30.28 -27.79 25.32
C GLY A 574 28.84 -27.46 24.92
N VAL A 575 28.17 -26.66 25.74
CA VAL A 575 26.77 -26.27 25.56
C VAL A 575 26.60 -24.77 25.77
N ASP A 576 25.90 -24.12 24.84
CA ASP A 576 25.46 -22.72 24.95
C ASP A 576 23.97 -22.66 25.32
N TYR A 577 23.59 -21.58 25.99
CA TYR A 577 22.23 -21.30 26.45
C TYR A 577 21.68 -20.06 25.71
N VAL A 578 20.67 -20.27 24.88
CA VAL A 578 20.06 -19.22 24.05
C VAL A 578 18.74 -18.77 24.67
N TYR A 579 18.66 -17.50 25.06
CA TYR A 579 17.51 -16.90 25.73
C TYR A 579 16.74 -16.00 24.76
N SER A 580 15.41 -16.10 24.75
CA SER A 580 14.57 -15.11 24.08
C SER A 580 14.59 -13.81 24.88
N ALA A 581 14.98 -12.72 24.24
CA ALA A 581 15.25 -11.45 24.89
C ALA A 581 14.79 -10.26 24.03
N ILE A 582 14.66 -9.11 24.68
CA ILE A 582 14.51 -7.81 24.02
C ILE A 582 15.80 -7.04 24.24
N VAL A 583 16.48 -6.68 23.16
CA VAL A 583 17.73 -5.90 23.17
C VAL A 583 17.53 -4.71 22.28
N ASP A 584 17.81 -3.51 22.79
CA ASP A 584 17.68 -2.23 22.05
C ASP A 584 16.31 -2.01 21.37
N GLY A 585 15.24 -2.58 21.94
CA GLY A 585 13.88 -2.44 21.43
C GLY A 585 13.45 -3.48 20.40
N GLU A 586 14.29 -4.45 20.11
CA GLU A 586 13.97 -5.53 19.17
C GLU A 586 13.94 -6.88 19.88
N LYS A 587 12.96 -7.71 19.51
CA LYS A 587 12.88 -9.09 19.96
C LYS A 587 13.95 -9.91 19.25
N THR A 588 14.87 -10.47 20.03
CA THR A 588 16.03 -11.22 19.54
C THR A 588 16.40 -12.35 20.53
N THR A 589 17.58 -12.93 20.37
CA THR A 589 18.13 -13.93 21.28
C THR A 589 19.47 -13.48 21.87
N LEU A 590 19.73 -13.83 23.13
CA LEU A 590 21.04 -13.69 23.77
C LEU A 590 21.61 -15.08 24.04
N THR A 591 22.88 -15.29 23.68
CA THR A 591 23.60 -16.54 23.92
C THR A 591 24.54 -16.38 25.10
N ALA A 592 24.53 -17.31 26.05
CA ALA A 592 25.45 -17.37 27.18
C ALA A 592 26.13 -18.74 27.25
N ASP A 593 27.38 -18.79 27.69
CA ASP A 593 28.14 -20.04 27.89
C ASP A 593 27.71 -20.80 29.17
N THR A 594 26.95 -20.13 30.02
CA THR A 594 26.46 -20.62 31.31
C THR A 594 25.05 -20.09 31.57
N GLU A 595 24.31 -20.72 32.48
CA GLU A 595 22.98 -20.23 32.84
C GLU A 595 23.03 -18.96 33.71
N LEU A 596 23.04 -17.80 33.06
CA LEU A 596 23.14 -16.49 33.73
C LEU A 596 21.80 -15.84 34.07
N PHE A 597 20.72 -16.14 33.34
CA PHE A 597 19.40 -15.52 33.57
C PHE A 597 18.47 -16.49 34.31
N LYS A 598 18.09 -16.15 35.55
CA LYS A 598 17.35 -17.06 36.45
C LYS A 598 15.84 -16.80 36.50
N ALA A 599 15.38 -15.67 36.01
CA ALA A 599 13.97 -15.29 35.91
C ALA A 599 13.75 -14.38 34.69
N SER A 600 12.54 -14.38 34.13
CA SER A 600 12.15 -13.37 33.14
C SER A 600 12.16 -11.99 33.80
N GLY A 601 12.52 -10.96 33.05
CA GLY A 601 12.65 -9.61 33.60
C GLY A 601 13.78 -8.78 33.04
N LEU A 602 13.96 -7.59 33.59
CA LEU A 602 15.03 -6.68 33.19
C LEU A 602 16.37 -7.10 33.81
N TYR A 603 17.42 -7.09 32.99
CA TYR A 603 18.80 -7.36 33.39
C TYR A 603 19.74 -6.31 32.81
N THR A 604 20.85 -6.07 33.51
CA THR A 604 22.08 -5.63 32.86
C THR A 604 22.90 -6.85 32.43
N TYR A 605 23.60 -6.75 31.30
CA TYR A 605 24.45 -7.82 30.80
C TYR A 605 25.72 -7.28 30.13
N GLN A 606 26.76 -8.10 30.11
CA GLN A 606 28.01 -7.83 29.39
C GLN A 606 28.31 -8.99 28.45
N THR A 607 28.88 -8.69 27.29
CA THR A 607 29.28 -9.68 26.28
C THR A 607 30.77 -9.62 25.98
N THR A 608 31.33 -10.79 25.69
CA THR A 608 32.66 -10.97 25.10
C THR A 608 32.47 -11.84 23.86
N ASP A 609 32.95 -11.40 22.69
CA ASP A 609 32.80 -12.11 21.41
C ASP A 609 31.35 -12.52 21.07
N GLY A 610 30.36 -11.69 21.44
CA GLY A 610 28.94 -11.94 21.19
C GLY A 610 28.26 -12.91 22.17
N VAL A 611 28.99 -13.46 23.14
CA VAL A 611 28.46 -14.33 24.19
C VAL A 611 28.34 -13.55 25.51
N VAL A 612 27.23 -13.70 26.21
CA VAL A 612 27.00 -13.05 27.51
C VAL A 612 27.88 -13.71 28.57
N THR A 613 28.75 -12.93 29.20
CA THR A 613 29.70 -13.38 30.22
C THR A 613 29.34 -12.91 31.62
N LYS A 614 28.45 -11.91 31.75
CA LYS A 614 27.93 -11.41 33.03
C LYS A 614 26.50 -10.94 32.85
N ALA A 615 25.62 -11.23 33.81
CA ALA A 615 24.29 -10.66 33.89
C ALA A 615 23.90 -10.36 35.34
N GLU A 616 23.13 -9.29 35.56
CA GLU A 616 22.59 -8.90 36.87
C GLU A 616 21.14 -8.46 36.72
N SER A 617 20.24 -8.99 37.56
CA SER A 617 18.82 -8.63 37.51
C SER A 617 18.59 -7.21 38.02
N LYS A 618 17.65 -6.49 37.40
CA LYS A 618 17.21 -5.14 37.78
C LYS A 618 15.73 -5.10 38.20
N GLN A 619 15.15 -6.26 38.54
CA GLN A 619 13.75 -6.34 38.93
C GLN A 619 13.43 -5.56 40.20
N ASP A 620 14.35 -5.54 41.17
CA ASP A 620 14.15 -4.81 42.44
C ASP A 620 14.18 -3.27 42.26
N ASP A 621 14.71 -2.79 41.12
CA ASP A 621 14.80 -1.36 40.80
C ASP A 621 13.56 -0.82 40.06
N LEU A 622 12.62 -1.70 39.67
CA LEU A 622 11.38 -1.31 38.99
C LEU A 622 10.47 -0.47 39.88
N LYS A 623 9.91 0.59 39.30
CA LYS A 623 8.95 1.49 39.94
C LYS A 623 7.54 1.17 39.48
N LYS A 624 6.65 0.82 40.40
CA LYS A 624 5.26 0.51 40.08
C LYS A 624 4.42 1.77 39.84
N GLY A 625 3.84 1.85 38.66
CA GLY A 625 2.88 2.85 38.21
C GLY A 625 3.49 4.14 37.66
N ILE A 626 2.81 4.72 36.67
CA ILE A 626 3.00 6.06 36.11
C ILE A 626 1.89 6.95 36.67
N THR A 627 2.27 7.98 37.43
CA THR A 627 1.31 8.97 37.96
C THR A 627 1.06 10.09 36.95
N THR A 628 2.10 10.51 36.23
CA THR A 628 2.01 11.61 35.27
C THR A 628 3.08 11.44 34.19
N ILE A 629 2.70 11.63 32.94
CA ILE A 629 3.62 11.74 31.80
C ILE A 629 3.06 12.82 30.86
N SER A 630 3.67 13.99 30.89
CA SER A 630 3.26 15.13 30.05
C SER A 630 4.29 16.25 30.13
N GLY A 631 4.41 17.04 29.06
CA GLY A 631 5.22 18.27 29.06
C GLY A 631 6.70 18.05 29.39
N GLY A 632 7.27 16.91 29.00
CA GLY A 632 8.68 16.57 29.26
C GLY A 632 8.96 16.08 30.69
N THR A 633 7.93 15.78 31.48
CA THR A 633 8.09 15.24 32.85
C THR A 633 7.38 13.89 33.01
N LEU A 634 8.12 12.91 33.52
CA LEU A 634 7.66 11.57 33.87
C LEU A 634 7.70 11.39 35.40
N VAL A 635 6.60 10.99 36.01
CA VAL A 635 6.47 10.72 37.45
C VAL A 635 6.05 9.27 37.66
N VAL A 636 6.90 8.50 38.34
CA VAL A 636 6.75 7.04 38.50
C VAL A 636 6.86 6.61 39.96
N GLY A 637 6.32 5.43 40.26
CA GLY A 637 6.44 4.82 41.58
C GLY A 637 5.49 5.41 42.63
N ALA A 638 5.27 4.66 43.71
CA ALA A 638 4.51 5.14 44.86
C ALA A 638 5.17 6.33 45.58
N ASP A 639 6.49 6.46 45.45
CA ASP A 639 7.29 7.58 45.98
C ASP A 639 7.21 8.85 45.09
N LYS A 640 6.52 8.77 43.94
CA LYS A 640 6.35 9.86 42.96
C LYS A 640 7.68 10.45 42.51
N THR A 641 8.65 9.60 42.22
CA THR A 641 9.95 10.02 41.68
C THR A 641 9.76 10.66 40.31
N ALA A 642 10.29 11.88 40.13
CA ALA A 642 10.18 12.64 38.88
C ALA A 642 11.46 12.60 38.06
N TYR A 643 11.28 12.44 36.75
CA TYR A 643 12.33 12.44 35.73
C TYR A 643 11.95 13.40 34.61
N LEU A 644 12.97 14.02 33.99
CA LEU A 644 12.77 14.78 32.76
C LEU A 644 12.93 13.85 31.57
N TYR A 645 12.09 13.99 30.55
CA TYR A 645 12.26 13.34 29.25
C TYR A 645 12.25 14.40 28.15
N THR A 646 13.06 14.18 27.12
CA THR A 646 13.17 15.04 25.94
C THR A 646 12.78 14.23 24.70
N ASP A 647 12.83 14.85 23.53
CA ASP A 647 12.64 14.14 22.25
C ASP A 647 13.74 13.07 22.02
N ASP A 648 14.85 13.13 22.76
CA ASP A 648 15.94 12.14 22.73
C ASP A 648 15.72 10.96 23.69
N THR A 649 14.71 11.02 24.57
CA THR A 649 14.40 9.92 25.49
C THR A 649 13.66 8.82 24.74
N VAL A 650 14.20 7.59 24.78
CA VAL A 650 13.57 6.43 24.15
C VAL A 650 12.63 5.74 25.12
N PHE A 651 11.40 5.46 24.68
CA PHE A 651 10.43 4.68 25.47
C PHE A 651 10.17 3.33 24.81
N TYR A 652 10.32 2.26 25.58
CA TYR A 652 9.95 0.92 25.19
C TYR A 652 8.71 0.47 25.97
N ALA A 653 7.62 0.20 25.26
CA ALA A 653 6.43 -0.44 25.81
C ALA A 653 6.56 -1.96 25.66
N ILE A 654 6.60 -2.69 26.78
CA ILE A 654 6.71 -4.15 26.81
C ILE A 654 5.39 -4.72 27.32
N ASP A 655 4.82 -5.66 26.59
CA ASP A 655 3.69 -6.48 27.05
C ASP A 655 4.22 -7.87 27.40
N GLU A 656 4.27 -8.20 28.69
CA GLU A 656 4.81 -9.49 29.16
C GLU A 656 3.93 -10.68 28.73
N LYS A 657 2.61 -10.47 28.62
CA LYS A 657 1.67 -11.52 28.24
C LYS A 657 1.81 -11.88 26.77
N ALA A 658 1.97 -10.88 25.90
CA ALA A 658 2.19 -11.07 24.48
C ALA A 658 3.67 -11.37 24.13
N GLY A 659 4.61 -11.02 25.01
CA GLY A 659 6.05 -11.12 24.77
C GLY A 659 6.49 -10.24 23.59
N THR A 660 5.93 -9.03 23.51
CA THR A 660 6.16 -8.03 22.46
C THR A 660 6.76 -6.75 23.04
N VAL A 661 7.51 -6.03 22.21
CA VAL A 661 8.06 -4.71 22.51
C VAL A 661 7.77 -3.76 21.37
N GLU A 662 7.42 -2.52 21.70
CA GLU A 662 7.30 -1.43 20.74
C GLU A 662 8.07 -0.20 21.25
N SER A 663 8.77 0.48 20.34
CA SER A 663 9.26 1.83 20.60
C SER A 663 8.10 2.80 20.43
N VAL A 664 7.83 3.61 21.44
CA VAL A 664 6.68 4.51 21.48
C VAL A 664 7.11 5.93 21.80
N SER A 665 6.33 6.92 21.36
CA SER A 665 6.51 8.30 21.83
C SER A 665 5.91 8.45 23.23
N ALA A 666 6.47 9.36 24.04
CA ALA A 666 5.92 9.69 25.36
C ALA A 666 4.43 10.06 25.32
N SER A 667 3.95 10.66 24.23
CA SER A 667 2.54 11.03 24.00
C SER A 667 1.59 9.83 23.90
N ASN A 668 2.13 8.64 23.59
CA ASN A 668 1.34 7.41 23.44
C ASN A 668 1.25 6.62 24.75
N ILE A 669 1.97 7.05 25.78
CA ILE A 669 1.93 6.47 27.12
C ILE A 669 0.99 7.31 27.97
N SER A 670 0.14 6.65 28.76
CA SER A 670 -0.79 7.30 29.68
C SER A 670 -0.46 6.97 31.13
N ALA A 671 -1.02 7.72 32.06
CA ALA A 671 -0.90 7.39 33.47
C ALA A 671 -1.61 6.06 33.75
N ASP A 672 -0.87 5.11 34.31
CA ASP A 672 -1.32 3.74 34.56
C ASP A 672 -0.72 3.26 35.89
N LYS A 673 -1.56 2.74 36.78
CA LYS A 673 -1.14 2.28 38.11
C LYS A 673 -0.60 0.85 38.12
N ASP A 674 -0.86 0.08 37.07
CA ASP A 674 -0.62 -1.35 37.01
C ASP A 674 0.67 -1.70 36.24
N VAL A 675 1.25 -0.75 35.50
CA VAL A 675 2.55 -0.89 34.81
C VAL A 675 3.74 -0.83 35.78
N GLU A 676 4.85 -1.42 35.37
CA GLU A 676 6.16 -1.30 36.03
C GLU A 676 7.11 -0.51 35.14
N VAL A 677 7.90 0.38 35.74
CA VAL A 677 8.73 1.33 35.01
C VAL A 677 10.17 1.27 35.47
N PHE A 678 11.09 1.13 34.53
CA PHE A 678 12.52 1.31 34.77
C PHE A 678 13.02 2.52 33.99
N VAL A 679 13.78 3.39 34.67
CA VAL A 679 14.34 4.59 34.05
C VAL A 679 15.85 4.55 34.11
N ILE A 680 16.48 4.50 32.94
CA ILE A 680 17.91 4.73 32.79
C ILE A 680 18.11 6.24 32.73
N LYS A 681 18.94 6.78 33.61
CA LYS A 681 19.29 8.20 33.62
C LYS A 681 20.40 8.46 32.60
N ALA A 682 20.33 9.61 31.94
CA ALA A 682 21.47 10.15 31.22
C ALA A 682 22.58 10.50 32.23
N ASP A 683 23.78 9.97 32.02
CA ASP A 683 24.91 10.17 32.93
C ASP A 683 25.29 11.65 33.06
N LYS A 684 25.61 12.07 34.30
CA LYS A 684 26.03 13.44 34.69
C LYS A 684 24.97 14.54 34.49
N THR A 685 23.69 14.19 34.53
CA THR A 685 22.61 15.18 34.62
C THR A 685 22.29 15.52 36.08
N GLU A 686 22.28 16.80 36.43
CA GLU A 686 21.88 17.25 37.78
C GLU A 686 20.36 17.14 38.00
N ASN A 687 19.58 16.91 36.93
CA ASN A 687 18.12 17.04 36.91
C ASN A 687 17.35 15.72 36.70
N ASN A 688 17.96 14.55 36.90
CA ASN A 688 17.33 13.24 36.67
C ASN A 688 16.73 13.08 35.27
N THR A 689 17.46 13.46 34.22
CA THR A 689 17.00 13.29 32.83
C THR A 689 17.08 11.82 32.43
N ALA A 690 16.01 11.30 31.83
CA ALA A 690 15.92 9.94 31.32
C ALA A 690 16.58 9.82 29.94
N SER A 691 17.42 8.80 29.75
CA SER A 691 17.91 8.39 28.44
C SER A 691 17.01 7.31 27.83
N VAL A 692 16.59 6.34 28.64
CA VAL A 692 15.70 5.25 28.23
C VAL A 692 14.68 4.97 29.33
N VAL A 693 13.44 4.72 28.95
CA VAL A 693 12.35 4.34 29.84
C VAL A 693 11.74 3.04 29.34
N PHE A 694 11.73 2.01 30.19
CA PHE A 694 10.97 0.79 29.94
C PHE A 694 9.64 0.89 30.68
N VAL A 695 8.52 0.77 29.95
CA VAL A 695 7.17 0.69 30.50
C VAL A 695 6.65 -0.72 30.27
N ILE A 696 6.53 -1.48 31.34
CA ILE A 696 6.24 -2.91 31.31
C ILE A 696 4.81 -3.13 31.79
N THR A 697 3.99 -3.76 30.96
CA THR A 697 2.66 -4.22 31.32
C THR A 697 2.78 -5.66 31.81
N PRO A 698 2.67 -5.92 33.12
CA PRO A 698 2.90 -7.25 33.67
C PRO A 698 1.84 -8.24 33.22
N ALA A 699 2.23 -9.51 33.06
CA ALA A 699 1.27 -10.58 32.86
C ALA A 699 0.46 -10.74 34.17
N GLU A 700 -0.87 -10.57 34.12
CA GLU A 700 -1.73 -10.67 35.32
C GLU A 700 -1.33 -11.86 36.20
N ALA A 701 -1.04 -11.61 37.47
CA ALA A 701 -0.83 -12.66 38.46
C ALA A 701 -2.14 -13.43 38.62
N GLY A 702 -2.17 -14.67 38.13
CA GLY A 702 -3.26 -15.62 38.38
C GLY A 702 -3.37 -16.00 39.85
#